data_AF-A0AAE1RL58-F1
#
_entry.id   AF-A0AAE1RL58-F1
#
_cell.length_a   1.000
_cell.length_b   1.000
_cell.length_c   1.000
_cell.angle_alpha   90.00
_cell.angle_beta   90.00
_cell.angle_gamma   90.00
#
_symmetry.space_group_name_H-M   'P 1'
#
loop_
_entity.id
_entity.type
_entity.pdbx_description
1 polymer ?
#
loop_
_entity_poly.entity_id
_entity_poly.type
_entity_poly.pdbx_seq_one_letter_code
_entity_poly.pdbx_strand_id
1 'polypeptide(L)'
;MSESHLESVCQGKVRTFLTDVHVKIACQGKVRTFFTEVHVKIVRMSKKKRGKTVNNVGKSSRKKLRMSRKKRGKTVNNVGKSSRKYSRKNNNLTEKLPLFKYISKAKISAHEQEEARKNIQLCRKSCSSPPLNPEPSVTIETDRKALLIFSSVSHLHIHHVRGGSRVLARFSSSTVVATKPPGALFSWLTGGGSDSLPPLDFALKDVQLPPPLPDYVEPGKTKITTLTNGLKIASETSASPAASIGLYVDCGSVYETPASYGTTHLLERMAFKSTLNRSHLRIVREVEAIGGNVNAAASREHMIYTYDALKTYVPQMVELLVDCVRNPAFLDWEVNEQLEKVKAEIDEHSKNPQHLLLEAVHSAGYSGAYGNSLAATEATVNRLNNTVLEEFVAENYTAPRIVLSALGVEHEELLKVAEPLLSDLPKVPRTEEPAPVYVGGDYRRQADSGMTHFALAFEVPGGWLKEKDAMTLTVLQLLMGGGGSFSAGGPGKGMYSRLYLRVLNAYPQIHAFSAFSSIYNNTGLFGIQAATTSDFAPRAVEVATKELTAVANPGEVDRVQLDRAKQLTKSAILMNLESRMVASEDIGRQLLTYGERKPVEHFLKAIDAISANDIASVAQKLISSPLTMASCGDVLSLPTYDAVSSRFHSK
;
A
#
# COMPACT_ATOMS: atom_id res chain seq x y z
N MET A 1 -3.51 23.66 55.09
CA MET A 1 -3.44 22.19 55.21
C MET A 1 -1.99 21.79 54.93
N SER A 2 -1.34 21.09 55.85
CA SER A 2 0.10 20.79 55.82
C SER A 2 0.48 19.77 54.75
N GLU A 3 1.72 19.86 54.23
CA GLU A 3 2.34 18.95 53.25
C GLU A 3 2.17 17.45 53.58
N SER A 4 2.14 17.10 54.87
CA SER A 4 1.90 15.74 55.35
C SER A 4 0.53 15.16 54.95
N HIS A 5 -0.47 16.00 54.69
CA HIS A 5 -1.80 15.57 54.25
C HIS A 5 -1.86 15.31 52.74
N LEU A 6 -1.02 16.01 51.96
CA LEU A 6 -0.91 15.82 50.50
C LEU A 6 -0.11 14.56 50.16
N GLU A 7 0.95 14.24 50.91
CA GLU A 7 1.71 12.99 50.72
C GLU A 7 0.89 11.74 51.06
N SER A 8 0.08 11.78 52.13
CA SER A 8 -0.83 10.68 52.50
C SER A 8 -1.89 10.41 51.42
N VAL A 9 -2.47 11.46 50.84
CA VAL A 9 -3.47 11.35 49.77
C VAL A 9 -2.85 10.88 48.45
N CYS A 10 -1.61 11.29 48.13
CA CYS A 10 -0.88 10.83 46.96
C CYS A 10 -0.43 9.36 47.09
N GLN A 11 0.08 8.95 48.26
CA GLN A 11 0.46 7.55 48.49
C GLN A 11 -0.75 6.61 48.50
N GLY A 12 -1.91 7.04 49.02
CA GLY A 12 -3.16 6.28 48.95
C GLY A 12 -3.68 6.07 47.52
N LYS A 13 -3.59 7.10 46.66
CA LYS A 13 -4.02 7.02 45.25
C LYS A 13 -3.08 6.20 44.37
N VAL A 14 -1.76 6.29 44.59
CA VAL A 14 -0.76 5.49 43.87
C VAL A 14 -0.86 4.01 44.24
N ARG A 15 -1.11 3.69 45.51
CA ARG A 15 -1.31 2.30 45.96
C ARG A 15 -2.56 1.68 45.34
N THR A 16 -3.66 2.42 45.26
CA THR A 16 -4.91 1.97 44.62
C THR A 16 -4.73 1.74 43.12
N PHE A 17 -4.01 2.63 42.43
CA PHE A 17 -3.69 2.50 40.99
C PHE A 17 -2.79 1.29 40.69
N LEU A 18 -1.76 1.05 41.51
CA LEU A 18 -0.86 -0.10 41.35
C LEU A 18 -1.55 -1.44 41.65
N THR A 19 -2.56 -1.46 42.51
CA THR A 19 -3.34 -2.66 42.82
C THR A 19 -4.29 -2.99 41.66
N ASP A 20 -4.93 -1.98 41.06
CA ASP A 20 -5.79 -2.14 39.87
C ASP A 20 -5.02 -2.57 38.61
N VAL A 21 -3.78 -2.09 38.45
CA VAL A 21 -2.88 -2.50 37.36
C VAL A 21 -2.40 -3.93 37.55
N HIS A 22 -2.02 -4.33 38.77
CA HIS A 22 -1.64 -5.72 39.08
C HIS A 22 -2.80 -6.71 38.88
N VAL A 23 -4.04 -6.32 39.25
CA VAL A 23 -5.23 -7.16 39.05
C VAL A 23 -5.57 -7.29 37.56
N LYS A 24 -5.41 -6.22 36.75
CA LYS A 24 -5.58 -6.27 35.29
C LYS A 24 -4.51 -7.11 34.58
N ILE A 25 -3.25 -7.00 35.00
CA ILE A 25 -2.14 -7.81 34.45
C ILE A 25 -2.30 -9.29 34.84
N ALA A 26 -2.70 -9.59 36.08
CA ALA A 26 -2.98 -10.96 36.52
C ALA A 26 -4.18 -11.59 35.79
N CYS A 27 -5.23 -10.81 35.48
CA CYS A 27 -6.36 -11.27 34.67
C CYS A 27 -5.95 -11.52 33.20
N GLN A 28 -5.14 -10.64 32.60
CA GLN A 28 -4.64 -10.84 31.23
C GLN A 28 -3.69 -12.04 31.14
N GLY A 29 -2.83 -12.26 32.15
CA GLY A 29 -1.97 -13.43 32.24
C GLY A 29 -2.76 -14.73 32.31
N LYS A 30 -3.79 -14.83 33.17
CA LYS A 30 -4.63 -16.03 33.29
C LYS A 30 -5.44 -16.34 32.03
N VAL A 31 -5.97 -15.31 31.34
CA VAL A 31 -6.68 -15.47 30.06
C VAL A 31 -5.73 -15.97 28.96
N ARG A 32 -4.50 -15.44 28.89
CA ARG A 32 -3.50 -15.84 27.89
C ARG A 32 -3.03 -17.28 28.12
N THR A 33 -2.81 -17.70 29.36
CA THR A 33 -2.46 -19.09 29.69
C THR A 33 -3.59 -20.07 29.33
N PHE A 34 -4.85 -19.72 29.62
CA PHE A 34 -6.02 -20.53 29.26
C PHE A 34 -6.16 -20.74 27.74
N PHE A 35 -6.03 -19.68 26.94
CA PHE A 35 -6.09 -19.80 25.48
C PHE A 35 -4.91 -20.60 24.91
N THR A 36 -3.73 -20.50 25.51
CA THR A 36 -2.53 -21.24 25.08
C THR A 36 -2.68 -22.74 25.39
N GLU A 37 -3.18 -23.11 26.56
CA GLU A 37 -3.45 -24.51 26.91
C GLU A 37 -4.55 -25.15 26.06
N VAL A 38 -5.61 -24.40 25.75
CA VAL A 38 -6.68 -24.83 24.85
C VAL A 38 -6.13 -25.05 23.43
N HIS A 39 -5.29 -24.14 22.93
CA HIS A 39 -4.67 -24.27 21.61
C HIS A 39 -3.72 -25.49 21.54
N VAL A 40 -2.91 -25.73 22.56
CA VAL A 40 -2.03 -26.90 22.66
C VAL A 40 -2.83 -28.22 22.73
N LYS A 41 -3.95 -28.25 23.46
CA LYS A 41 -4.87 -29.41 23.48
C LYS A 41 -5.50 -29.67 22.11
N ILE A 42 -5.94 -28.62 21.40
CA ILE A 42 -6.52 -28.73 20.05
C ILE A 42 -5.48 -29.25 19.04
N VAL A 43 -4.25 -28.76 19.09
CA VAL A 43 -3.15 -29.20 18.21
C VAL A 43 -2.74 -30.65 18.51
N ARG A 44 -2.68 -31.07 19.79
CA ARG A 44 -2.43 -32.47 20.18
C ARG A 44 -3.56 -33.41 19.71
N MET A 45 -4.82 -32.99 19.82
CA MET A 45 -5.96 -33.78 19.33
C MET A 45 -5.99 -33.90 17.80
N SER A 46 -5.56 -32.85 17.08
CA SER A 46 -5.46 -32.85 15.62
C SER A 46 -4.32 -33.76 15.10
N LYS A 47 -3.15 -33.76 15.78
CA LYS A 47 -2.05 -34.71 15.50
C LYS A 47 -2.44 -36.17 15.80
N LYS A 48 -3.19 -36.43 16.88
CA LYS A 48 -3.69 -37.77 17.24
C LYS A 48 -4.75 -38.29 16.26
N LYS A 49 -5.55 -37.40 15.65
CA LYS A 49 -6.48 -37.75 14.56
C LYS A 49 -5.75 -38.04 13.24
N ARG A 50 -4.73 -37.25 12.85
CA ARG A 50 -3.91 -37.49 11.65
C ARG A 50 -3.10 -38.79 11.73
N GLY A 51 -2.55 -39.14 12.90
CA GLY A 51 -1.85 -40.42 13.11
C GLY A 51 -2.74 -41.67 13.01
N LYS A 52 -4.05 -41.54 13.27
CA LYS A 52 -5.03 -42.62 13.10
C LYS A 52 -5.56 -42.75 11.66
N THR A 53 -5.55 -41.67 10.87
CA THR A 53 -5.99 -41.71 9.46
C THR A 53 -4.91 -42.33 8.57
N VAL A 54 -3.62 -42.05 8.83
CA VAL A 54 -2.49 -42.61 8.05
C VAL A 54 -2.35 -44.12 8.27
N ASN A 55 -2.61 -44.63 9.48
CA ASN A 55 -2.58 -46.08 9.78
C ASN A 55 -3.77 -46.88 9.21
N ASN A 56 -4.91 -46.24 8.92
CA ASN A 56 -6.08 -46.91 8.31
C ASN A 56 -6.07 -46.88 6.78
N VAL A 57 -5.40 -45.90 6.16
CA VAL A 57 -5.18 -45.87 4.69
C VAL A 57 -4.13 -46.92 4.27
N GLY A 58 -3.11 -47.17 5.10
CA GLY A 58 -2.10 -48.22 4.87
C GLY A 58 -2.60 -49.67 4.94
N LYS A 59 -3.71 -49.94 5.65
CA LYS A 59 -4.31 -51.29 5.75
C LYS A 59 -5.38 -51.58 4.68
N SER A 60 -5.96 -50.54 4.07
CA SER A 60 -6.95 -50.70 2.97
C SER A 60 -6.28 -50.89 1.60
N SER A 61 -5.12 -50.25 1.37
CA SER A 61 -4.38 -50.36 0.11
C SER A 61 -3.66 -51.71 -0.09
N ARG A 62 -3.38 -52.46 0.99
CA ARG A 62 -2.84 -53.84 0.91
C ARG A 62 -3.90 -54.93 0.67
N LYS A 63 -5.20 -54.61 0.80
CA LYS A 63 -6.30 -55.54 0.46
C LYS A 63 -6.85 -55.33 -0.96
N LYS A 64 -6.69 -54.13 -1.55
CA LYS A 64 -7.08 -53.83 -2.93
C LYS A 64 -6.03 -54.20 -4.00
N LEU A 65 -4.74 -54.28 -3.65
CA LEU A 65 -3.69 -54.76 -4.58
C LEU A 65 -3.61 -56.28 -4.76
N ARG A 66 -4.36 -57.07 -3.96
CA ARG A 66 -4.36 -58.55 -4.05
C ARG A 66 -5.57 -59.11 -4.82
N MET A 67 -6.51 -58.25 -5.24
CA MET A 67 -7.72 -58.62 -6.00
C MET A 67 -7.74 -58.07 -7.44
N SER A 68 -6.72 -57.33 -7.88
CA SER A 68 -6.62 -56.74 -9.23
C SER A 68 -5.65 -57.48 -10.17
N ARG A 69 -5.38 -58.77 -9.91
CA ARG A 69 -4.59 -59.65 -10.80
C ARG A 69 -5.41 -60.78 -11.43
N LYS A 70 -6.74 -60.67 -11.43
CA LYS A 70 -7.64 -61.59 -12.14
C LYS A 70 -8.65 -60.76 -12.94
N LYS A 71 -8.70 -61.04 -14.25
CA LYS A 71 -9.58 -60.49 -15.30
C LYS A 71 -9.11 -59.19 -15.98
N ARG A 72 -8.19 -59.38 -16.93
CA ARG A 72 -8.17 -58.67 -18.22
C ARG A 72 -9.37 -59.14 -19.06
N GLY A 73 -10.00 -58.24 -19.83
CA GLY A 73 -10.80 -58.62 -20.99
C GLY A 73 -11.95 -57.67 -21.36
N LYS A 74 -11.73 -56.92 -22.45
CA LYS A 74 -12.68 -56.62 -23.55
C LYS A 74 -13.79 -55.54 -23.39
N THR A 75 -13.61 -54.50 -24.23
CA THR A 75 -14.54 -53.83 -25.19
C THR A 75 -15.81 -53.07 -24.77
N VAL A 76 -15.82 -51.77 -25.17
CA VAL A 76 -16.73 -51.05 -26.12
C VAL A 76 -18.22 -50.77 -25.77
N ASN A 77 -18.58 -49.49 -25.95
CA ASN A 77 -19.85 -48.81 -26.30
C ASN A 77 -21.05 -48.59 -25.34
N ASN A 78 -21.51 -47.32 -25.44
CA ASN A 78 -22.89 -46.81 -25.53
C ASN A 78 -23.78 -46.49 -24.29
N VAL A 79 -24.27 -45.23 -24.32
CA VAL A 79 -25.66 -44.75 -24.17
C VAL A 79 -26.32 -44.72 -22.78
N GLY A 80 -26.74 -43.51 -22.37
CA GLY A 80 -28.17 -43.22 -22.17
C GLY A 80 -28.77 -43.19 -20.75
N LYS A 81 -29.09 -41.96 -20.32
CA LYS A 81 -30.33 -41.49 -19.64
C LYS A 81 -30.98 -42.30 -18.48
N SER A 82 -31.30 -41.51 -17.44
CA SER A 82 -32.67 -41.25 -16.90
C SER A 82 -33.08 -41.78 -15.51
N SER A 83 -33.76 -40.85 -14.81
CA SER A 83 -34.82 -40.98 -13.78
C SER A 83 -34.37 -41.19 -12.33
N ARG A 84 -34.74 -40.34 -11.34
CA ARG A 84 -35.94 -39.59 -10.90
C ARG A 84 -36.50 -40.19 -9.60
N LYS A 85 -37.09 -39.30 -8.79
CA LYS A 85 -37.84 -39.47 -7.51
C LYS A 85 -36.93 -39.41 -6.26
N TYR A 86 -37.16 -38.54 -5.28
CA TYR A 86 -38.41 -38.31 -4.58
C TYR A 86 -38.61 -36.85 -4.11
N SER A 87 -39.88 -36.53 -3.83
CA SER A 87 -40.52 -35.22 -3.71
C SER A 87 -40.90 -34.87 -2.25
N ARG A 88 -40.87 -33.54 -1.95
CA ARG A 88 -41.74 -32.72 -1.06
C ARG A 88 -42.05 -33.17 0.38
N LYS A 89 -41.82 -32.27 1.34
CA LYS A 89 -42.85 -31.45 2.04
C LYS A 89 -42.24 -30.45 3.06
N ASN A 90 -42.71 -29.18 2.95
CA ASN A 90 -43.16 -28.19 3.97
C ASN A 90 -42.42 -28.07 5.32
N ASN A 91 -42.38 -26.94 6.03
CA ASN A 91 -42.64 -25.50 5.84
C ASN A 91 -42.17 -24.83 7.15
N ASN A 92 -41.83 -23.54 7.07
CA ASN A 92 -41.80 -22.52 8.13
C ASN A 92 -40.98 -22.76 9.42
N LEU A 93 -39.95 -21.93 9.61
CA LEU A 93 -39.68 -21.29 10.90
C LEU A 93 -38.79 -20.05 10.69
N THR A 94 -39.33 -18.92 11.11
CA THR A 94 -38.65 -17.64 11.35
C THR A 94 -37.56 -17.75 12.42
N GLU A 95 -36.65 -16.78 12.39
CA GLU A 95 -35.73 -16.32 13.46
C GLU A 95 -34.22 -16.70 13.39
N LYS A 96 -33.44 -15.61 13.34
CA LYS A 96 -32.25 -15.26 14.15
C LYS A 96 -30.96 -16.12 14.03
N LEU A 97 -29.89 -15.41 13.66
CA LEU A 97 -28.45 -15.60 13.95
C LEU A 97 -28.01 -16.87 14.72
N PRO A 98 -26.98 -17.62 14.24
CA PRO A 98 -26.31 -18.59 15.10
C PRO A 98 -24.82 -18.25 15.32
N LEU A 99 -24.56 -17.56 16.44
CA LEU A 99 -23.26 -17.60 17.14
C LEU A 99 -23.41 -18.48 18.39
N PHE A 100 -23.95 -19.70 18.25
CA PHE A 100 -24.14 -20.63 19.37
C PHE A 100 -23.98 -22.12 19.03
N LYS A 101 -23.50 -22.48 17.83
CA LYS A 101 -23.44 -23.88 17.39
C LYS A 101 -22.10 -24.61 17.57
N TYR A 102 -21.15 -24.07 18.33
CA TYR A 102 -19.87 -24.76 18.61
C TYR A 102 -19.61 -25.14 20.08
N ILE A 103 -20.60 -25.02 20.97
CA ILE A 103 -20.47 -25.43 22.39
C ILE A 103 -21.52 -26.49 22.75
N SER A 104 -21.59 -27.59 21.99
CA SER A 104 -22.39 -28.77 22.39
C SER A 104 -21.69 -30.12 22.19
N LYS A 105 -20.36 -30.14 21.98
CA LYS A 105 -19.59 -31.39 21.88
C LYS A 105 -18.27 -31.43 22.66
N ALA A 106 -18.11 -30.59 23.68
CA ALA A 106 -17.03 -30.73 24.65
C ALA A 106 -17.61 -31.06 26.03
N LYS A 107 -17.30 -32.25 26.57
CA LYS A 107 -17.54 -32.56 27.98
C LYS A 107 -16.59 -31.68 28.81
N ILE A 108 -17.12 -30.59 29.35
CA ILE A 108 -16.46 -29.69 30.30
C ILE A 108 -17.17 -29.89 31.65
N SER A 109 -16.43 -29.87 32.77
CA SER A 109 -17.00 -30.15 34.08
C SER A 109 -17.93 -29.03 34.56
N ALA A 110 -18.90 -29.33 35.41
CA ALA A 110 -19.86 -28.35 35.94
C ALA A 110 -19.17 -27.18 36.68
N HIS A 111 -18.01 -27.43 37.27
CA HIS A 111 -17.21 -26.43 37.98
C HIS A 111 -16.67 -25.32 37.04
N GLU A 112 -16.25 -25.68 35.83
CA GLU A 112 -15.69 -24.73 34.85
C GLU A 112 -16.78 -23.86 34.21
N GLN A 113 -18.05 -24.31 34.21
CA GLN A 113 -19.19 -23.52 33.74
C GLN A 113 -19.66 -22.48 34.77
N GLU A 114 -19.55 -22.80 36.06
CA GLU A 114 -19.86 -21.90 37.19
C GLU A 114 -18.87 -20.72 37.25
N GLU A 115 -17.58 -21.00 37.05
CA GLU A 115 -16.49 -20.02 37.10
C GLU A 115 -16.55 -19.03 35.91
N ALA A 116 -16.92 -19.51 34.72
CA ALA A 116 -17.15 -18.67 33.55
C ALA A 116 -18.35 -17.72 33.73
N ARG A 117 -19.42 -18.16 34.39
CA ARG A 117 -20.61 -17.33 34.67
C ARG A 117 -20.31 -16.21 35.67
N LYS A 118 -19.54 -16.48 36.73
CA LYS A 118 -19.13 -15.48 37.73
C LYS A 118 -18.26 -14.38 37.12
N ASN A 119 -17.34 -14.74 36.21
CA ASN A 119 -16.44 -13.77 35.56
C ASN A 119 -17.17 -12.84 34.58
N ILE A 120 -18.17 -13.33 33.85
CA ILE A 120 -18.99 -12.50 32.94
C ILE A 120 -19.85 -11.50 33.72
N GLN A 121 -20.33 -11.88 34.91
CA GLN A 121 -21.15 -11.02 35.75
C GLN A 121 -20.34 -9.91 36.45
N LEU A 122 -19.05 -10.15 36.72
CA LEU A 122 -18.11 -9.12 37.19
C LEU A 122 -17.84 -8.07 36.09
N CYS A 123 -17.61 -8.50 34.84
CA CYS A 123 -17.36 -7.57 33.73
C CYS A 123 -18.53 -6.62 33.42
N ARG A 124 -19.78 -7.06 33.65
CA ARG A 124 -20.97 -6.22 33.42
C ARG A 124 -21.16 -5.11 34.47
N LYS A 125 -20.64 -5.28 35.70
CA LYS A 125 -20.77 -4.27 36.76
C LYS A 125 -19.78 -3.12 36.66
N SER A 126 -18.65 -3.29 35.96
CA SER A 126 -17.63 -2.23 35.79
C SER A 126 -17.91 -1.22 34.66
N CYS A 127 -18.95 -1.41 33.85
CA CYS A 127 -19.21 -0.59 32.66
C CYS A 127 -20.33 0.46 32.81
N SER A 128 -20.82 0.74 34.01
CA SER A 128 -21.89 1.74 34.24
C SER A 128 -21.43 2.88 35.15
N SER A 129 -20.87 3.95 34.57
CA SER A 129 -20.69 5.27 35.21
C SER A 129 -20.62 6.37 34.13
N PRO A 130 -21.22 7.56 34.34
CA PRO A 130 -21.32 8.63 33.32
C PRO A 130 -20.03 9.47 33.19
N PRO A 131 -19.84 10.24 32.10
CA PRO A 131 -18.57 10.88 31.79
C PRO A 131 -18.38 12.26 32.46
N LEU A 132 -17.13 12.57 32.82
CA LEU A 132 -16.63 13.90 33.19
C LEU A 132 -15.75 14.46 32.05
N ASN A 133 -15.81 15.78 31.84
CA ASN A 133 -15.20 16.55 30.73
C ASN A 133 -13.66 16.40 30.61
N PRO A 134 -13.06 16.60 29.41
CA PRO A 134 -11.64 16.41 29.19
C PRO A 134 -10.81 17.71 29.19
N GLU A 135 -9.59 17.62 29.73
CA GLU A 135 -8.42 18.45 29.40
C GLU A 135 -7.17 17.55 29.26
N PRO A 136 -6.07 18.01 28.65
CA PRO A 136 -5.49 17.32 27.49
C PRO A 136 -4.24 16.46 27.74
N SER A 137 -3.89 15.76 26.64
CA SER A 137 -2.60 15.17 26.24
C SER A 137 -2.05 13.94 26.98
N VAL A 138 -1.98 12.81 26.27
CA VAL A 138 -0.76 11.99 26.06
C VAL A 138 -0.88 11.27 24.71
N THR A 139 0.13 11.46 23.87
CA THR A 139 0.31 10.89 22.53
C THR A 139 0.65 9.40 22.63
N ILE A 140 -0.10 8.55 21.93
CA ILE A 140 0.25 7.13 21.74
C ILE A 140 0.28 6.83 20.25
N GLU A 141 1.47 6.45 19.81
CA GLU A 141 1.83 6.01 18.48
C GLU A 141 1.01 4.77 18.10
N THR A 142 0.24 4.86 17.01
CA THR A 142 -0.58 3.76 16.48
C THR A 142 -0.44 3.69 14.97
N ASP A 143 -0.24 2.45 14.49
CA ASP A 143 -0.07 2.03 13.09
C ASP A 143 -0.95 2.83 12.10
N ARG A 144 -0.29 3.63 11.26
CA ARG A 144 -0.90 4.43 10.20
C ARG A 144 -0.74 3.72 8.85
N LYS A 145 -1.80 3.03 8.41
CA LYS A 145 -2.01 2.72 6.99
C LYS A 145 -3.31 3.38 6.55
N ALA A 146 -3.25 4.05 5.39
CA ALA A 146 -4.26 4.90 4.75
C ALA A 146 -4.24 6.40 5.14
N LEU A 147 -3.27 7.15 4.60
CA LEU A 147 -3.46 8.53 4.12
C LEU A 147 -2.28 8.92 3.20
N LEU A 148 -2.27 8.43 1.96
CA LEU A 148 -1.27 8.83 0.95
C LEU A 148 -1.84 10.01 0.16
N ILE A 149 -1.35 11.23 0.43
CA ILE A 149 -1.72 12.43 -0.32
C ILE A 149 -0.43 13.18 -0.67
N PHE A 150 0.11 12.69 -1.77
CA PHE A 150 0.97 13.28 -2.80
C PHE A 150 1.26 12.21 -3.88
N SER A 151 0.85 10.95 -3.66
CA SER A 151 0.82 9.91 -4.68
C SER A 151 -0.43 10.04 -5.57
N SER A 152 -0.26 10.57 -6.78
CA SER A 152 -1.04 10.05 -7.91
C SER A 152 -0.69 8.56 -8.04
N VAL A 153 -1.56 7.68 -7.55
CA VAL A 153 -1.60 6.23 -7.83
C VAL A 153 -0.22 5.55 -7.97
N SER A 154 0.57 5.56 -6.90
CA SER A 154 1.51 4.48 -6.63
C SER A 154 0.96 3.79 -5.39
N HIS A 155 0.07 2.81 -5.58
CA HIS A 155 -0.13 1.83 -4.53
C HIS A 155 1.24 1.21 -4.28
N LEU A 156 1.82 1.46 -3.10
CA LEU A 156 2.85 0.59 -2.55
C LEU A 156 2.28 -0.84 -2.62
N HIS A 157 2.68 -1.58 -3.65
CA HIS A 157 2.36 -2.99 -3.82
C HIS A 157 3.07 -3.74 -2.70
N ILE A 158 2.42 -3.87 -1.55
CA ILE A 158 2.80 -4.87 -0.57
C ILE A 158 2.35 -6.21 -1.16
N HIS A 159 3.21 -6.81 -2.00
CA HIS A 159 3.07 -8.22 -2.36
C HIS A 159 3.11 -9.02 -1.07
N HIS A 160 1.96 -9.58 -0.70
CA HIS A 160 1.90 -10.62 0.32
C HIS A 160 2.44 -11.90 -0.32
N VAL A 161 3.77 -12.08 -0.30
CA VAL A 161 4.40 -13.35 -0.66
C VAL A 161 3.95 -14.38 0.37
N ARG A 162 2.86 -15.10 0.07
CA ARG A 162 2.48 -16.34 0.73
C ARG A 162 3.33 -17.49 0.16
N GLY A 163 4.65 -17.34 0.29
CA GLY A 163 5.60 -18.42 0.09
C GLY A 163 5.61 -19.30 1.32
N GLY A 164 4.90 -20.42 1.27
CA GLY A 164 5.01 -21.47 2.27
C GLY A 164 6.39 -22.12 2.18
N SER A 165 7.38 -21.56 2.87
CA SER A 165 8.64 -22.23 3.14
C SER A 165 9.05 -21.96 4.58
N ARG A 166 9.04 -23.01 5.41
CA ARG A 166 9.60 -22.95 6.76
C ARG A 166 11.12 -22.84 6.62
N VAL A 167 11.64 -21.61 6.53
CA VAL A 167 13.07 -21.36 6.66
C VAL A 167 13.31 -21.01 8.12
N LEU A 168 14.06 -21.86 8.82
CA LEU A 168 14.67 -21.49 10.09
C LEU A 168 15.57 -20.28 9.82
N ALA A 169 15.26 -19.13 10.39
CA ALA A 169 16.18 -18.01 10.46
C ALA A 169 17.44 -18.47 11.23
N ARG A 170 18.52 -18.77 10.50
CA ARG A 170 19.86 -18.78 11.07
C ARG A 170 20.37 -17.36 10.93
N PHE A 171 20.41 -16.64 12.04
CA PHE A 171 21.18 -15.40 12.13
C PHE A 171 22.64 -15.74 11.83
N SER A 172 23.16 -15.19 10.74
CA SER A 172 24.60 -15.21 10.46
C SER A 172 25.22 -14.08 11.27
N SER A 173 25.68 -14.39 12.48
CA SER A 173 26.54 -13.50 13.24
C SER A 173 27.83 -13.30 12.46
N SER A 174 28.18 -12.06 12.14
CA SER A 174 29.51 -11.69 11.67
C SER A 174 30.52 -12.10 12.73
N THR A 175 31.23 -13.21 12.51
CA THR A 175 32.39 -13.56 13.31
C THR A 175 33.48 -12.55 13.01
N VAL A 176 33.68 -11.59 13.92
CA VAL A 176 34.98 -10.96 14.10
C VAL A 176 35.96 -12.12 14.34
N VAL A 177 36.83 -12.39 13.37
CA VAL A 177 37.93 -13.33 13.54
C VAL A 177 38.90 -12.67 14.51
N ALA A 178 38.66 -12.87 15.80
CA ALA A 178 39.67 -12.60 16.82
C ALA A 178 40.84 -13.55 16.54
N THR A 179 41.96 -13.01 16.06
CA THR A 179 43.23 -13.71 16.01
C THR A 179 43.60 -14.12 17.43
N LYS A 180 43.40 -15.40 17.79
CA LYS A 180 43.87 -15.94 19.07
C LYS A 180 45.40 -16.06 19.03
N PRO A 181 46.13 -15.59 20.06
CA PRO A 181 47.53 -15.93 20.21
C PRO A 181 47.68 -17.45 20.50
N PRO A 182 48.79 -18.08 20.09
CA PRO A 182 49.01 -19.51 20.30
C PRO A 182 49.35 -19.77 21.77
N GLY A 183 48.35 -20.15 22.56
CA GLY A 183 48.55 -20.46 23.97
C GLY A 183 47.26 -20.88 24.66
N ALA A 184 46.61 -21.96 24.21
CA ALA A 184 45.37 -22.42 24.81
C ALA A 184 45.30 -23.94 24.93
N LEU A 185 46.23 -24.53 25.70
CA LEU A 185 46.16 -25.94 26.12
C LEU A 185 45.76 -26.10 27.59
N PHE A 186 45.62 -24.99 28.37
CA PHE A 186 45.33 -25.04 29.81
C PHE A 186 44.08 -24.25 30.28
N SER A 187 43.32 -23.61 29.38
CA SER A 187 42.18 -22.74 29.76
C SER A 187 40.99 -23.46 30.44
N TRP A 188 40.89 -24.78 30.33
CA TRP A 188 39.90 -25.57 31.07
C TRP A 188 40.22 -25.56 32.58
N LEU A 189 41.50 -25.67 32.96
CA LEU A 189 41.93 -25.98 34.33
C LEU A 189 41.84 -24.80 35.31
N THR A 190 41.72 -23.57 34.81
CA THR A 190 41.57 -22.36 35.63
C THR A 190 40.32 -21.61 35.23
N GLY A 191 39.14 -22.14 35.61
CA GLY A 191 37.82 -21.49 35.54
C GLY A 191 37.75 -20.26 34.64
N GLY A 192 37.82 -20.45 33.33
CA GLY A 192 37.73 -19.37 32.36
C GLY A 192 36.39 -18.68 32.53
N GLY A 193 36.40 -17.42 32.96
CA GLY A 193 35.19 -16.62 33.07
C GLY A 193 34.46 -16.67 31.73
N SER A 194 33.19 -17.08 31.75
CA SER A 194 32.34 -16.83 30.59
C SER A 194 32.36 -15.33 30.35
N ASP A 195 32.62 -14.89 29.12
CA ASP A 195 32.33 -13.52 28.70
C ASP A 195 30.81 -13.31 28.80
N SER A 196 30.32 -13.11 30.02
CA SER A 196 28.92 -12.83 30.26
C SER A 196 28.72 -11.39 29.83
N LEU A 197 28.14 -11.23 28.64
CA LEU A 197 27.60 -9.94 28.24
C LEU A 197 26.69 -9.43 29.37
N PRO A 198 26.78 -8.13 29.72
CA PRO A 198 25.86 -7.57 30.69
C PRO A 198 24.41 -7.76 30.20
N PRO A 199 23.44 -7.91 31.13
CA PRO A 199 22.05 -7.88 30.72
C PRO A 199 21.71 -6.52 30.07
N LEU A 200 20.65 -6.50 29.24
CA LEU A 200 20.35 -5.38 28.32
C LEU A 200 20.03 -4.04 29.02
N ASP A 201 19.86 -4.06 30.33
CA ASP A 201 19.69 -2.89 31.21
C ASP A 201 21.00 -2.19 31.56
N PHE A 202 22.15 -2.82 31.31
CA PHE A 202 23.47 -2.21 31.51
C PHE A 202 24.17 -1.94 30.18
N ALA A 203 24.84 -0.79 30.12
CA ALA A 203 25.66 -0.43 28.98
C ALA A 203 26.78 -1.47 28.76
N LEU A 204 27.02 -1.81 27.49
CA LEU A 204 28.17 -2.60 27.11
C LEU A 204 29.45 -1.84 27.45
N LYS A 205 30.36 -2.51 28.16
CA LYS A 205 31.69 -1.97 28.44
C LYS A 205 32.45 -1.78 27.13
N ASP A 206 33.26 -0.73 27.06
CA ASP A 206 34.16 -0.42 25.95
C ASP A 206 33.49 -0.03 24.62
N VAL A 207 32.20 0.32 24.62
CA VAL A 207 31.54 0.92 23.43
C VAL A 207 31.75 2.43 23.42
N GLN A 208 32.42 2.94 22.39
CA GLN A 208 32.53 4.37 22.13
C GLN A 208 31.30 4.86 21.39
N LEU A 209 30.53 5.75 22.01
CA LEU A 209 29.38 6.39 21.38
C LEU A 209 29.83 7.70 20.71
N PRO A 210 29.41 7.96 19.46
CA PRO A 210 29.66 9.25 18.83
C PRO A 210 28.94 10.37 19.62
N PRO A 211 29.46 11.61 19.59
CA PRO A 211 28.74 12.73 20.19
C PRO A 211 27.35 12.88 19.54
N PRO A 212 26.32 13.22 20.32
CA PRO A 212 24.99 13.44 19.77
C PRO A 212 24.98 14.68 18.86
N LEU A 213 24.01 14.72 17.95
CA LEU A 213 23.70 15.94 17.21
C LEU A 213 23.15 17.02 18.16
N PRO A 214 23.30 18.32 17.83
CA PRO A 214 22.63 19.38 18.57
C PRO A 214 21.10 19.22 18.50
N ASP A 215 20.39 19.73 19.52
CA ASP A 215 18.92 19.66 19.60
C ASP A 215 18.22 20.24 18.37
N TYR A 216 18.82 21.28 17.78
CA TYR A 216 18.40 21.84 16.50
C TYR A 216 19.49 21.60 15.44
N VAL A 217 19.11 20.87 14.40
CA VAL A 217 19.91 20.68 13.19
C VAL A 217 19.23 21.46 12.08
N GLU A 218 19.97 22.34 11.41
CA GLU A 218 19.43 23.06 10.25
C GLU A 218 18.98 22.08 9.16
N PRO A 219 17.78 22.26 8.60
CA PRO A 219 17.33 21.45 7.47
C PRO A 219 18.29 21.55 6.29
N GLY A 220 18.56 20.42 5.64
CA GLY A 220 19.34 20.38 4.41
C GLY A 220 18.67 21.21 3.33
N LYS A 221 19.47 21.97 2.56
CA LYS A 221 18.98 22.65 1.35
C LYS A 221 19.14 21.71 0.17
N THR A 222 18.12 21.62 -0.68
CA THR A 222 18.22 20.88 -1.94
C THR A 222 19.20 21.59 -2.87
N LYS A 223 20.30 20.92 -3.20
CA LYS A 223 21.28 21.35 -4.21
C LYS A 223 21.00 20.61 -5.50
N ILE A 224 21.02 21.30 -6.64
CA ILE A 224 20.71 20.74 -7.96
C ILE A 224 21.84 21.12 -8.91
N THR A 225 22.40 20.13 -9.60
CA THR A 225 23.38 20.29 -10.66
C THR A 225 22.83 19.68 -11.94
N THR A 226 22.91 20.42 -13.05
CA THR A 226 22.55 19.91 -14.39
C THR A 226 23.83 19.60 -15.14
N LEU A 227 24.02 18.34 -15.53
CA LEU A 227 25.16 17.92 -16.34
C LEU A 227 25.06 18.49 -17.75
N THR A 228 26.18 18.52 -18.48
CA THR A 228 26.25 19.07 -19.84
C THR A 228 25.35 18.35 -20.85
N ASN A 229 25.09 17.06 -20.60
CA ASN A 229 24.16 16.22 -21.38
C ASN A 229 22.68 16.44 -21.02
N GLY A 230 22.36 17.27 -20.03
CA GLY A 230 20.99 17.65 -19.64
C GLY A 230 20.41 16.85 -18.48
N LEU A 231 21.11 15.83 -17.98
CA LEU A 231 20.70 15.04 -16.81
C LEU A 231 20.80 15.91 -15.54
N LYS A 232 19.83 15.77 -14.63
CA LYS A 232 19.84 16.51 -13.36
C LYS A 232 20.21 15.60 -12.20
N ILE A 233 21.09 16.08 -11.33
CA ILE A 233 21.47 15.45 -10.08
C ILE A 233 21.07 16.38 -8.95
N ALA A 234 20.26 15.90 -8.01
CA ALA A 234 19.82 16.64 -6.86
C ALA A 234 20.11 15.88 -5.57
N SER A 235 20.50 16.61 -4.53
CA SER A 235 20.62 16.02 -3.21
C SER A 235 20.26 16.97 -2.09
N GLU A 236 19.94 16.38 -0.95
CA GLU A 236 19.71 17.09 0.30
C GLU A 236 20.28 16.28 1.47
N THR A 237 20.92 16.97 2.40
CA THR A 237 21.48 16.37 3.60
C THR A 237 20.41 16.09 4.64
N SER A 238 20.61 15.05 5.45
CA SER A 238 19.71 14.70 6.55
C SER A 238 20.51 14.31 7.79
N ALA A 239 19.93 14.41 8.98
CA ALA A 239 20.55 13.94 10.22
C ALA A 239 20.52 12.39 10.36
N SER A 240 19.61 11.72 9.66
CA SER A 240 19.42 10.26 9.74
C SER A 240 20.67 9.49 9.29
N PRO A 241 21.04 8.34 9.88
CA PRO A 241 22.17 7.52 9.38
C PRO A 241 21.87 6.79 8.06
N ALA A 242 20.64 6.83 7.56
CA ALA A 242 20.22 6.20 6.31
C ALA A 242 20.13 7.20 5.16
N ALA A 243 20.35 6.71 3.94
CA ALA A 243 20.20 7.44 2.69
C ALA A 243 19.14 6.77 1.81
N SER A 244 18.47 7.59 0.99
CA SER A 244 17.52 7.14 -0.03
C SER A 244 17.89 7.77 -1.36
N ILE A 245 18.26 6.96 -2.34
CA ILE A 245 18.69 7.41 -3.67
C ILE A 245 17.69 6.87 -4.69
N GLY A 246 17.24 7.71 -5.60
CA GLY A 246 16.32 7.32 -6.66
C GLY A 246 16.73 7.87 -8.01
N LEU A 247 16.51 7.09 -9.05
CA LEU A 247 16.64 7.49 -10.44
C LEU A 247 15.23 7.51 -11.05
N TYR A 248 14.84 8.70 -11.51
CA TYR A 248 13.50 9.01 -12.00
C TYR A 248 13.62 9.29 -13.48
N VAL A 249 12.86 8.55 -14.29
CA VAL A 249 12.84 8.70 -15.74
C VAL A 249 11.46 9.22 -16.12
N ASP A 250 11.41 10.35 -16.82
CA ASP A 250 10.18 10.83 -17.47
C ASP A 250 9.86 9.91 -18.65
N CYS A 251 9.30 8.74 -18.36
CA CYS A 251 8.93 7.67 -19.26
C CYS A 251 7.84 6.86 -18.58
N GLY A 252 6.89 6.31 -19.32
CA GLY A 252 5.75 5.60 -18.73
C GLY A 252 4.80 5.10 -19.80
N SER A 253 3.62 4.63 -19.40
CA SER A 253 2.66 4.05 -20.35
C SER A 253 2.14 5.05 -21.39
N VAL A 254 2.24 6.37 -21.15
CA VAL A 254 1.87 7.38 -22.17
C VAL A 254 2.82 7.35 -23.37
N TYR A 255 4.07 6.91 -23.19
CA TYR A 255 5.07 6.80 -24.25
C TYR A 255 5.05 5.45 -24.96
N GLU A 256 4.12 4.55 -24.59
CA GLU A 256 3.97 3.27 -25.27
C GLU A 256 3.29 3.40 -26.63
N THR A 257 3.76 2.59 -27.57
CA THR A 257 3.18 2.44 -28.90
C THR A 257 2.35 1.15 -28.95
N PRO A 258 1.52 0.93 -29.99
CA PRO A 258 0.78 -0.32 -30.13
C PRO A 258 1.64 -1.60 -30.10
N ALA A 259 2.91 -1.49 -30.50
CA ALA A 259 3.89 -2.56 -30.44
C ALA A 259 4.41 -2.80 -29.01
N SER A 260 4.51 -1.75 -28.19
CA SER A 260 5.11 -1.78 -26.85
C SER A 260 4.10 -1.73 -25.70
N TYR A 261 2.79 -1.83 -25.92
CA TYR A 261 1.81 -1.79 -24.83
C TYR A 261 2.07 -2.82 -23.72
N GLY A 262 2.21 -2.33 -22.48
CA GLY A 262 2.57 -3.12 -21.29
C GLY A 262 4.08 -3.26 -21.05
N THR A 263 4.92 -2.62 -21.85
CA THR A 263 6.38 -2.58 -21.66
C THR A 263 6.75 -1.90 -20.36
N THR A 264 6.06 -0.81 -19.99
CA THR A 264 6.29 -0.08 -18.74
C THR A 264 6.09 -0.99 -17.52
N HIS A 265 4.99 -1.77 -17.51
CA HIS A 265 4.72 -2.75 -16.47
C HIS A 265 5.78 -3.86 -16.43
N LEU A 266 6.20 -4.37 -17.59
CA LEU A 266 7.23 -5.40 -17.64
C LEU A 266 8.61 -4.87 -17.21
N LEU A 267 8.96 -3.62 -17.53
CA LEU A 267 10.19 -2.97 -17.09
C LEU A 267 10.26 -2.79 -15.57
N GLU A 268 9.14 -2.50 -14.92
CA GLU A 268 9.06 -2.52 -13.45
C GLU A 268 9.42 -3.90 -12.89
N ARG A 269 8.90 -4.98 -13.49
CA ARG A 269 9.19 -6.36 -13.07
C ARG A 269 10.59 -6.83 -13.41
N MET A 270 11.17 -6.25 -14.47
CA MET A 270 12.55 -6.48 -14.90
C MET A 270 13.56 -5.56 -14.19
N ALA A 271 13.11 -4.69 -13.28
CA ALA A 271 14.02 -3.88 -12.47
C ALA A 271 14.96 -4.77 -11.63
N PHE A 272 16.23 -4.36 -11.54
CA PHE A 272 17.28 -5.05 -10.78
C PHE A 272 17.49 -6.53 -11.18
N LYS A 273 17.17 -6.87 -12.44
CA LYS A 273 17.57 -8.14 -13.08
C LYS A 273 18.98 -8.05 -13.64
N SER A 274 19.42 -9.06 -14.38
CA SER A 274 20.79 -9.12 -14.90
C SER A 274 21.10 -7.86 -15.73
N THR A 275 22.31 -7.32 -15.55
CA THR A 275 22.88 -6.24 -16.36
C THR A 275 23.96 -6.79 -17.26
N LEU A 276 24.50 -5.96 -18.14
CA LEU A 276 25.68 -6.33 -18.94
C LEU A 276 26.92 -6.62 -18.06
N ASN A 277 26.94 -6.09 -16.84
CA ASN A 277 28.10 -6.15 -15.93
C ASN A 277 27.90 -7.12 -14.75
N ARG A 278 26.66 -7.42 -14.38
CA ARG A 278 26.31 -8.19 -13.18
C ARG A 278 25.18 -9.19 -13.49
N SER A 279 25.33 -10.42 -13.01
CA SER A 279 24.20 -11.34 -12.98
C SER A 279 23.18 -10.92 -11.92
N HIS A 280 21.91 -11.27 -12.11
CA HIS A 280 20.85 -11.04 -11.12
C HIS A 280 21.21 -11.60 -9.73
N LEU A 281 21.84 -12.77 -9.65
CA LEU A 281 22.32 -13.32 -8.37
C LEU A 281 23.36 -12.41 -7.70
N ARG A 282 24.29 -11.85 -8.47
CA ARG A 282 25.29 -10.92 -7.97
C ARG A 282 24.63 -9.64 -7.44
N ILE A 283 23.68 -9.07 -8.17
CA ILE A 283 22.92 -7.89 -7.77
C ILE A 283 22.22 -8.14 -6.42
N VAL A 284 21.47 -9.24 -6.30
CA VAL A 284 20.80 -9.60 -5.04
C VAL A 284 21.80 -9.74 -3.90
N ARG A 285 22.95 -10.38 -4.13
CA ARG A 285 23.99 -10.54 -3.11
C ARG A 285 24.63 -9.21 -2.70
N GLU A 286 24.88 -8.32 -3.63
CA GLU A 286 25.41 -6.97 -3.34
C GLU A 286 24.41 -6.16 -2.52
N VAL A 287 23.12 -6.20 -2.88
CA VAL A 287 22.04 -5.52 -2.16
C VAL A 287 21.89 -6.05 -0.74
N GLU A 288 21.81 -7.37 -0.57
CA GLU A 288 21.67 -8.01 0.75
C GLU A 288 22.93 -7.83 1.62
N ALA A 289 24.13 -7.84 1.02
CA ALA A 289 25.38 -7.73 1.77
C ALA A 289 25.52 -6.40 2.51
N ILE A 290 24.99 -5.31 1.94
CA ILE A 290 25.00 -3.99 2.58
C ILE A 290 23.72 -3.73 3.39
N GLY A 291 22.79 -4.69 3.44
CA GLY A 291 21.51 -4.58 4.11
C GLY A 291 20.55 -3.56 3.48
N GLY A 292 20.71 -3.32 2.18
CA GLY A 292 19.92 -2.33 1.46
C GLY A 292 18.62 -2.90 0.89
N ASN A 293 17.73 -2.01 0.44
CA ASN A 293 16.44 -2.35 -0.16
C ASN A 293 16.26 -1.60 -1.47
N VAL A 294 15.97 -2.32 -2.55
CA VAL A 294 15.70 -1.75 -3.87
C VAL A 294 14.22 -1.84 -4.19
N ASN A 295 13.69 -0.87 -4.92
CA ASN A 295 12.31 -0.88 -5.39
C ASN A 295 12.20 -0.23 -6.77
N ALA A 296 11.17 -0.61 -7.53
CA ALA A 296 10.80 0.06 -8.76
C ALA A 296 9.29 0.33 -8.79
N ALA A 297 8.87 1.36 -9.51
CA ALA A 297 7.47 1.66 -9.73
C ALA A 297 7.26 2.23 -11.13
N ALA A 298 6.25 1.72 -11.83
CA ALA A 298 5.75 2.30 -13.07
C ALA A 298 4.57 3.22 -12.83
N SER A 299 4.54 4.32 -13.57
CA SER A 299 3.40 5.23 -13.66
C SER A 299 3.09 5.53 -15.13
N ARG A 300 2.02 6.28 -15.37
CA ARG A 300 1.65 6.74 -16.72
C ARG A 300 2.71 7.66 -17.31
N GLU A 301 3.30 8.56 -16.51
CA GLU A 301 4.24 9.59 -16.98
C GLU A 301 5.70 9.37 -16.53
N HIS A 302 5.96 8.48 -15.58
CA HIS A 302 7.31 8.29 -15.03
C HIS A 302 7.60 6.87 -14.56
N MET A 303 8.86 6.48 -14.66
CA MET A 303 9.46 5.27 -14.09
C MET A 303 10.36 5.67 -12.94
N ILE A 304 10.26 4.94 -11.83
CA ILE A 304 11.01 5.23 -10.61
C ILE A 304 11.80 3.99 -10.21
N TYR A 305 13.09 4.16 -9.95
CA TYR A 305 13.96 3.14 -9.39
C TYR A 305 14.60 3.70 -8.12
N THR A 306 14.38 3.08 -6.96
CA THR A 306 14.93 3.55 -5.68
C THR A 306 15.81 2.51 -5.01
N TYR A 307 16.75 3.01 -4.22
CA TYR A 307 17.64 2.23 -3.38
C TYR A 307 17.81 2.93 -2.03
N ASP A 308 17.48 2.23 -0.95
CA ASP A 308 17.66 2.65 0.44
C ASP A 308 18.74 1.80 1.13
N ALA A 309 19.69 2.44 1.81
CA ALA A 309 20.65 1.78 2.68
C ALA A 309 21.26 2.77 3.71
N LEU A 310 22.29 2.34 4.45
CA LEU A 310 23.07 3.24 5.31
C LEU A 310 23.93 4.18 4.45
N LYS A 311 24.12 5.42 4.93
CA LYS A 311 24.92 6.46 4.26
C LYS A 311 26.33 6.04 3.85
N THR A 312 26.94 5.13 4.61
CA THR A 312 28.28 4.61 4.34
C THR A 312 28.40 3.97 2.96
N TYR A 313 27.30 3.47 2.40
CA TYR A 313 27.28 2.72 1.13
C TYR A 313 26.78 3.54 -0.07
N VAL A 314 26.78 4.87 0.02
CA VAL A 314 26.35 5.75 -1.07
C VAL A 314 27.04 5.41 -2.41
N PRO A 315 28.37 5.19 -2.49
CA PRO A 315 29.00 4.85 -3.76
C PRO A 315 28.43 3.57 -4.39
N GLN A 316 28.25 2.52 -3.59
CA GLN A 316 27.70 1.24 -4.03
C GLN A 316 26.24 1.37 -4.47
N MET A 317 25.45 2.18 -3.75
CA MET A 317 24.06 2.43 -4.10
C MET A 317 23.92 3.12 -5.46
N VAL A 318 24.70 4.19 -5.68
CA VAL A 318 24.68 4.95 -6.94
C VAL A 318 25.16 4.07 -8.10
N GLU A 319 26.29 3.36 -7.93
CA GLU A 319 26.84 2.51 -8.97
C GLU A 319 25.87 1.40 -9.39
N LEU A 320 25.29 0.69 -8.42
CA LEU A 320 24.34 -0.39 -8.70
C LEU A 320 23.05 0.13 -9.34
N LEU A 321 22.52 1.25 -8.86
CA LEU A 321 21.31 1.86 -9.40
C LEU A 321 21.51 2.32 -10.85
N VAL A 322 22.63 3.01 -11.14
CA VAL A 322 22.95 3.47 -12.49
C VAL A 322 23.18 2.27 -13.43
N ASP A 323 23.92 1.24 -13.00
CA ASP A 323 24.14 0.05 -13.82
C ASP A 323 22.83 -0.68 -14.17
N CYS A 324 21.94 -0.86 -13.18
CA CYS A 324 20.65 -1.54 -13.38
C CYS A 324 19.71 -0.80 -14.34
N VAL A 325 19.75 0.53 -14.34
CA VAL A 325 18.85 1.33 -15.19
C VAL A 325 19.44 1.58 -16.57
N ARG A 326 20.76 1.81 -16.65
CA ARG A 326 21.43 2.17 -17.91
C ARG A 326 21.87 0.98 -18.74
N ASN A 327 22.30 -0.11 -18.11
CA ASN A 327 22.89 -1.27 -18.79
C ASN A 327 22.09 -2.58 -18.56
N PRO A 328 20.75 -2.58 -18.65
CA PRO A 328 19.99 -3.81 -18.45
C PRO A 328 20.32 -4.84 -19.55
N ALA A 329 20.40 -6.11 -19.15
CA ALA A 329 20.49 -7.24 -20.07
C ALA A 329 19.18 -8.01 -20.01
N PHE A 330 18.31 -7.83 -21.00
CA PHE A 330 17.00 -8.49 -21.04
C PHE A 330 17.13 -9.93 -21.55
N LEU A 331 17.62 -10.81 -20.69
CA LEU A 331 17.83 -12.22 -21.02
C LEU A 331 16.50 -12.94 -21.22
N ASP A 332 16.36 -13.68 -22.33
CA ASP A 332 15.10 -14.32 -22.73
C ASP A 332 14.44 -15.13 -21.61
N TRP A 333 15.23 -15.89 -20.84
CA TRP A 333 14.68 -16.72 -19.77
C TRP A 333 14.20 -15.89 -18.56
N GLU A 334 14.86 -14.77 -18.25
CA GLU A 334 14.43 -13.88 -17.16
C GLU A 334 13.16 -13.13 -17.55
N VAL A 335 13.07 -12.67 -18.81
CA VAL A 335 11.87 -12.04 -19.39
C VAL A 335 10.71 -13.02 -19.39
N ASN A 336 10.90 -14.24 -19.89
CA ASN A 336 9.87 -15.27 -19.89
C ASN A 336 9.39 -15.63 -18.48
N GLU A 337 10.30 -15.68 -17.49
CA GLU A 337 9.93 -15.90 -16.09
C GLU A 337 9.04 -14.75 -15.55
N GLN A 338 9.38 -13.49 -15.86
CA GLN A 338 8.55 -12.36 -15.43
C GLN A 338 7.22 -12.31 -16.17
N LEU A 339 7.17 -12.65 -17.46
CA LEU A 339 5.93 -12.73 -18.24
C LEU A 339 4.94 -13.73 -17.62
N GLU A 340 5.41 -14.90 -17.17
CA GLU A 340 4.53 -15.86 -16.47
C GLU A 340 3.98 -15.30 -15.15
N LYS A 341 4.76 -14.49 -14.42
CA LYS A 341 4.28 -13.79 -13.22
C LYS A 341 3.30 -12.68 -13.56
N VAL A 342 3.55 -11.93 -14.62
CA VAL A 342 2.62 -10.89 -15.12
C VAL A 342 1.29 -11.52 -15.55
N LYS A 343 1.29 -12.68 -16.22
CA LYS A 343 0.06 -13.42 -16.54
C LYS A 343 -0.73 -13.81 -15.29
N ALA A 344 -0.05 -14.30 -14.24
CA ALA A 344 -0.70 -14.63 -12.98
C ALA A 344 -1.29 -13.38 -12.28
N GLU A 345 -0.58 -12.26 -12.37
CA GLU A 345 -1.01 -10.97 -11.82
C GLU A 345 -2.21 -10.38 -12.55
N ILE A 346 -2.28 -10.52 -13.88
CA ILE A 346 -3.47 -10.14 -14.67
C ILE A 346 -4.73 -10.87 -14.16
N ASP A 347 -4.63 -12.17 -13.89
CA ASP A 347 -5.74 -12.96 -13.32
C ASP A 347 -6.12 -12.48 -11.91
N GLU A 348 -5.13 -12.12 -11.07
CA GLU A 348 -5.37 -11.56 -9.74
C GLU A 348 -6.05 -10.18 -9.79
N HIS A 349 -5.55 -9.28 -10.64
CA HIS A 349 -6.13 -7.95 -10.86
C HIS A 349 -7.55 -8.02 -11.41
N SER A 350 -7.84 -9.01 -12.27
CA SER A 350 -9.19 -9.23 -12.79
C SER A 350 -10.22 -9.52 -11.69
N LYS A 351 -9.79 -9.96 -10.50
CA LYS A 351 -10.60 -10.28 -9.32
C LYS A 351 -10.62 -9.14 -8.29
N ASN A 352 -9.88 -8.06 -8.51
CA ASN A 352 -9.84 -6.88 -7.66
C ASN A 352 -10.62 -5.73 -8.32
N PRO A 353 -11.90 -5.53 -7.97
CA PRO A 353 -12.74 -4.54 -8.64
C PRO A 353 -12.27 -3.10 -8.41
N GLN A 354 -11.64 -2.78 -7.28
CA GLN A 354 -11.13 -1.44 -7.01
C GLN A 354 -9.97 -1.08 -7.96
N HIS A 355 -9.02 -1.99 -8.15
CA HIS A 355 -7.92 -1.79 -9.08
C HIS A 355 -8.45 -1.63 -10.51
N LEU A 356 -9.39 -2.48 -10.91
CA LEU A 356 -9.96 -2.49 -12.24
C LEU A 356 -10.75 -1.21 -12.54
N LEU A 357 -11.51 -0.69 -11.56
CA LEU A 357 -12.27 0.55 -11.74
C LEU A 357 -11.38 1.72 -12.11
N LEU A 358 -10.22 1.87 -11.46
CA LEU A 358 -9.36 3.02 -11.71
C LEU A 358 -8.75 2.96 -13.13
N GLU A 359 -8.30 1.79 -13.57
CA GLU A 359 -7.85 1.59 -14.95
C GLU A 359 -9.00 1.77 -15.96
N ALA A 360 -10.20 1.30 -15.63
CA ALA A 360 -11.39 1.47 -16.47
C ALA A 360 -11.81 2.93 -16.60
N VAL A 361 -11.68 3.75 -15.54
CA VAL A 361 -11.92 5.19 -15.62
C VAL A 361 -10.94 5.87 -16.58
N HIS A 362 -9.65 5.51 -16.53
CA HIS A 362 -8.68 6.08 -17.47
C HIS A 362 -8.99 5.66 -18.91
N SER A 363 -9.22 4.36 -19.13
CA SER A 363 -9.50 3.80 -20.45
C SER A 363 -10.81 4.32 -21.07
N ALA A 364 -11.83 4.57 -20.26
CA ALA A 364 -13.08 5.14 -20.75
C ALA A 364 -13.02 6.65 -20.91
N GLY A 365 -12.33 7.35 -20.01
CA GLY A 365 -12.32 8.81 -19.98
C GLY A 365 -11.38 9.47 -20.97
N TYR A 366 -10.22 8.87 -21.23
CA TYR A 366 -9.23 9.40 -22.17
C TYR A 366 -9.18 8.58 -23.46
N SER A 367 -8.92 9.29 -24.56
CA SER A 367 -8.49 8.69 -25.81
C SER A 367 -6.97 8.82 -25.96
N GLY A 368 -6.36 7.91 -26.74
CA GLY A 368 -4.91 7.90 -26.98
C GLY A 368 -4.10 7.49 -25.76
N ALA A 369 -2.93 8.12 -25.58
CA ALA A 369 -1.88 7.71 -24.64
C ALA A 369 -2.35 7.54 -23.19
N TYR A 370 -3.16 8.49 -22.67
CA TYR A 370 -3.65 8.45 -21.28
C TYR A 370 -4.78 7.42 -21.06
N GLY A 371 -5.45 7.00 -22.13
CA GLY A 371 -6.46 5.95 -22.10
C GLY A 371 -5.88 4.54 -22.15
N ASN A 372 -4.60 4.40 -22.51
CA ASN A 372 -3.92 3.10 -22.47
C ASN A 372 -3.80 2.60 -21.02
N SER A 373 -3.92 1.29 -20.85
CA SER A 373 -3.77 0.70 -19.52
C SER A 373 -2.32 0.74 -19.10
N LEU A 374 -2.10 1.06 -17.81
CA LEU A 374 -0.78 0.97 -17.20
C LEU A 374 -0.35 -0.49 -17.05
N ALA A 375 -1.31 -1.39 -16.80
CA ALA A 375 -1.06 -2.81 -16.67
C ALA A 375 -1.09 -3.51 -18.03
N ALA A 376 -0.13 -4.42 -18.24
CA ALA A 376 -0.18 -5.34 -19.37
C ALA A 376 -1.50 -6.14 -19.38
N THR A 377 -2.06 -6.38 -20.58
CA THR A 377 -3.32 -7.12 -20.76
C THR A 377 -3.04 -8.50 -21.34
N GLU A 378 -4.00 -9.43 -21.29
CA GLU A 378 -3.86 -10.75 -21.94
C GLU A 378 -3.52 -10.64 -23.44
N ALA A 379 -4.03 -9.59 -24.11
CA ALA A 379 -3.79 -9.35 -25.52
C ALA A 379 -2.35 -8.87 -25.80
N THR A 380 -1.75 -8.11 -24.88
CA THR A 380 -0.43 -7.49 -25.07
C THR A 380 0.70 -8.32 -24.49
N VAL A 381 0.47 -9.04 -23.38
CA VAL A 381 1.50 -9.80 -22.65
C VAL A 381 2.20 -10.85 -23.52
N ASN A 382 1.50 -11.44 -24.48
CA ASN A 382 2.07 -12.46 -25.37
C ASN A 382 2.96 -11.86 -26.48
N ARG A 383 2.91 -10.55 -26.71
CA ARG A 383 3.76 -9.86 -27.70
C ARG A 383 5.05 -9.32 -27.09
N LEU A 384 5.03 -9.04 -25.79
CA LEU A 384 6.19 -8.52 -25.07
C LEU A 384 7.33 -9.55 -25.11
N ASN A 385 8.53 -9.06 -25.39
CA ASN A 385 9.76 -9.83 -25.47
C ASN A 385 10.95 -8.92 -25.16
N ASN A 386 12.15 -9.49 -25.10
CA ASN A 386 13.40 -8.76 -24.84
C ASN A 386 13.65 -7.63 -25.85
N THR A 387 13.48 -7.87 -27.16
CA THR A 387 13.73 -6.85 -28.19
C THR A 387 12.84 -5.63 -28.00
N VAL A 388 11.56 -5.82 -27.67
CA VAL A 388 10.63 -4.71 -27.38
C VAL A 388 11.09 -3.91 -26.15
N LEU A 389 11.61 -4.58 -25.11
CA LEU A 389 12.15 -3.89 -23.93
C LEU A 389 13.42 -3.09 -24.27
N GLU A 390 14.33 -3.68 -25.04
CA GLU A 390 15.59 -3.07 -25.46
C GLU A 390 15.34 -1.80 -26.30
N GLU A 391 14.46 -1.91 -27.30
CA GLU A 391 14.06 -0.79 -28.16
C GLU A 391 13.42 0.33 -27.33
N PHE A 392 12.46 -0.01 -26.47
CA PHE A 392 11.76 0.98 -25.65
C PHE A 392 12.70 1.71 -24.67
N VAL A 393 13.63 0.99 -24.04
CA VAL A 393 14.63 1.58 -23.15
C VAL A 393 15.59 2.47 -23.95
N ALA A 394 16.10 2.00 -25.09
CA ALA A 394 17.01 2.77 -25.93
C ALA A 394 16.40 4.09 -26.42
N GLU A 395 15.10 4.09 -26.75
CA GLU A 395 14.38 5.28 -27.21
C GLU A 395 14.07 6.26 -26.07
N ASN A 396 13.71 5.77 -24.88
CA ASN A 396 13.16 6.61 -23.82
C ASN A 396 14.15 6.98 -22.70
N TYR A 397 15.17 6.17 -22.43
CA TYR A 397 16.07 6.35 -21.28
C TYR A 397 17.25 7.25 -21.66
N THR A 398 16.94 8.50 -21.97
CA THR A 398 17.89 9.52 -22.47
C THR A 398 18.23 10.55 -21.39
N ALA A 399 19.43 11.15 -21.47
CA ALA A 399 19.95 12.02 -20.40
C ALA A 399 18.99 13.16 -19.98
N PRO A 400 18.35 13.92 -20.89
CA PRO A 400 17.47 15.03 -20.49
C PRO A 400 16.17 14.62 -19.79
N ARG A 401 15.83 13.33 -19.79
CA ARG A 401 14.62 12.76 -19.16
C ARG A 401 14.91 12.08 -17.83
N ILE A 402 16.17 12.09 -17.38
CA ILE A 402 16.60 11.39 -16.17
C ILE A 402 16.95 12.41 -15.08
N VAL A 403 16.47 12.12 -13.87
CA VAL A 403 16.82 12.83 -12.63
C VAL A 403 17.34 11.81 -11.63
N LEU A 404 18.54 12.04 -11.10
CA LEU A 404 19.06 11.35 -9.93
C LEU A 404 18.78 12.21 -8.70
N SER A 405 18.00 11.71 -7.74
CA SER A 405 17.70 12.40 -6.48
C SER A 405 18.22 11.59 -5.30
N ALA A 406 18.81 12.26 -4.30
CA ALA A 406 19.30 11.63 -3.09
C ALA A 406 18.93 12.41 -1.83
N LEU A 407 18.35 11.73 -0.84
CA LEU A 407 18.19 12.27 0.51
C LEU A 407 19.17 11.60 1.48
N GLY A 408 19.81 12.42 2.33
CA GLY A 408 20.83 11.97 3.26
C GLY A 408 22.21 11.82 2.62
N VAL A 409 22.50 12.55 1.54
CA VAL A 409 23.78 12.44 0.82
C VAL A 409 24.33 13.84 0.56
N GLU A 410 25.61 14.07 0.86
CA GLU A 410 26.27 15.33 0.55
C GLU A 410 26.42 15.47 -0.98
N HIS A 411 26.15 16.67 -1.50
CA HIS A 411 26.04 16.88 -2.95
C HIS A 411 27.34 16.60 -3.70
N GLU A 412 28.45 17.07 -3.15
CA GLU A 412 29.77 16.87 -3.75
C GLU A 412 30.20 15.40 -3.75
N GLU A 413 29.80 14.62 -2.74
CA GLU A 413 30.06 13.18 -2.70
C GLU A 413 29.21 12.44 -3.73
N LEU A 414 27.94 12.83 -3.88
CA LEU A 414 27.06 12.28 -4.91
C LEU A 414 27.61 12.56 -6.31
N LEU A 415 28.01 13.80 -6.60
CA LEU A 415 28.55 14.18 -7.91
C LEU A 415 29.81 13.41 -8.27
N LYS A 416 30.75 13.25 -7.33
CA LYS A 416 32.00 12.49 -7.53
C LYS A 416 31.76 11.06 -8.01
N VAL A 417 30.66 10.43 -7.57
CA VAL A 417 30.31 9.06 -7.97
C VAL A 417 29.42 9.05 -9.21
N ALA A 418 28.40 9.92 -9.27
CA ALA A 418 27.36 9.86 -10.28
C ALA A 418 27.79 10.45 -11.64
N GLU A 419 28.57 11.54 -11.65
CA GLU A 419 28.96 12.22 -12.88
C GLU A 419 29.76 11.32 -13.84
N PRO A 420 30.79 10.56 -13.39
CA PRO A 420 31.50 9.63 -14.27
C PRO A 420 30.63 8.51 -14.85
N LEU A 421 29.52 8.18 -14.19
CA LEU A 421 28.62 7.08 -14.60
C LEU A 421 27.47 7.54 -15.52
N LEU A 422 27.22 8.85 -15.60
CA LEU A 422 26.04 9.42 -16.26
C LEU A 422 26.36 10.48 -17.32
N SER A 423 27.55 11.08 -17.31
CA SER A 423 27.93 12.19 -18.20
C SER A 423 28.04 11.81 -19.68
N ASP A 424 28.28 10.53 -19.98
CA ASP A 424 28.41 9.97 -21.33
C ASP A 424 27.09 9.43 -21.91
N LEU A 425 25.98 9.55 -21.19
CA LEU A 425 24.66 9.29 -21.76
C LEU A 425 24.36 10.24 -22.92
N PRO A 426 23.72 9.75 -24.00
CA PRO A 426 23.48 10.56 -25.19
C PRO A 426 22.52 11.71 -24.89
N LYS A 427 22.91 12.91 -25.34
CA LYS A 427 22.07 14.10 -25.34
C LYS A 427 21.13 14.06 -26.54
N VAL A 428 19.98 13.40 -26.37
CA VAL A 428 18.92 13.33 -27.38
C VAL A 428 17.88 14.41 -27.09
N PRO A 429 17.33 15.10 -28.10
CA PRO A 429 16.18 15.99 -27.90
C PRO A 429 15.04 15.27 -27.20
N ARG A 430 14.37 15.95 -26.27
CA ARG A 430 13.23 15.37 -25.55
C ARG A 430 12.09 15.10 -26.53
N THR A 431 11.56 13.88 -26.52
CA THR A 431 10.34 13.52 -27.25
C THR A 431 9.17 14.35 -26.73
N GLU A 432 8.33 14.84 -27.64
CA GLU A 432 7.10 15.54 -27.24
C GLU A 432 6.18 14.59 -26.46
N GLU A 433 5.69 15.05 -25.32
CA GLU A 433 4.72 14.31 -24.51
C GLU A 433 3.38 14.26 -25.26
N PRO A 434 2.75 13.07 -25.40
CA PRO A 434 1.45 12.97 -26.02
C PRO A 434 0.39 13.81 -25.28
N ALA A 435 -0.33 14.67 -26.01
CA ALA A 435 -1.34 15.52 -25.39
C ALA A 435 -2.53 14.67 -24.85
N PRO A 436 -3.01 14.94 -23.62
CA PRO A 436 -4.20 14.28 -23.10
C PRO A 436 -5.45 14.74 -23.86
N VAL A 437 -6.29 13.79 -24.28
CA VAL A 437 -7.58 14.07 -24.92
C VAL A 437 -8.69 13.37 -24.13
N TYR A 438 -9.36 14.14 -23.27
CA TYR A 438 -10.48 13.65 -22.47
C TYR A 438 -11.80 13.74 -23.26
N VAL A 439 -12.55 12.65 -23.24
CA VAL A 439 -13.80 12.51 -24.01
C VAL A 439 -15.00 12.10 -23.14
N GLY A 440 -14.77 11.67 -21.90
CA GLY A 440 -15.79 11.00 -21.09
C GLY A 440 -16.11 9.60 -21.63
N GLY A 441 -17.04 8.88 -21.02
CA GLY A 441 -17.43 7.56 -21.51
C GLY A 441 -18.02 6.65 -20.44
N ASP A 442 -18.41 5.44 -20.86
CA ASP A 442 -18.97 4.42 -19.99
C ASP A 442 -18.24 3.08 -20.17
N TYR A 443 -17.76 2.52 -19.07
CA TYR A 443 -17.23 1.17 -19.00
C TYR A 443 -18.06 0.33 -18.05
N ARG A 444 -18.54 -0.84 -18.51
CA ARG A 444 -19.31 -1.78 -17.69
C ARG A 444 -18.77 -3.18 -17.82
N ARG A 445 -18.45 -3.81 -16.69
CA ARG A 445 -18.07 -5.22 -16.62
C ARG A 445 -19.02 -5.99 -15.70
N GLN A 446 -19.84 -6.86 -16.28
CA GLN A 446 -20.67 -7.78 -15.49
C GLN A 446 -19.80 -8.83 -14.80
N ALA A 447 -20.03 -9.02 -13.51
CA ALA A 447 -19.42 -10.08 -12.71
C ALA A 447 -20.34 -10.48 -11.55
N ASP A 448 -20.53 -11.79 -11.37
CA ASP A 448 -21.43 -12.35 -10.36
C ASP A 448 -20.77 -12.31 -8.96
N SER A 449 -20.71 -11.11 -8.36
CA SER A 449 -20.06 -10.89 -7.07
C SER A 449 -21.03 -10.62 -5.91
N GLY A 450 -22.31 -10.34 -6.21
CA GLY A 450 -23.30 -9.90 -5.23
C GLY A 450 -23.08 -8.47 -4.72
N MET A 451 -22.09 -7.77 -5.26
CA MET A 451 -21.80 -6.36 -5.03
C MET A 451 -21.70 -5.64 -6.38
N THR A 452 -21.88 -4.33 -6.33
CA THR A 452 -21.63 -3.44 -7.46
C THR A 452 -20.62 -2.40 -7.05
N HIS A 453 -19.57 -2.29 -7.84
CA HIS A 453 -18.54 -1.29 -7.73
C HIS A 453 -18.72 -0.29 -8.87
N PHE A 454 -18.66 1.00 -8.58
CA PHE A 454 -18.69 2.03 -9.61
C PHE A 454 -17.79 3.20 -9.29
N ALA A 455 -17.38 3.92 -10.31
CA ALA A 455 -16.69 5.20 -10.22
C ALA A 455 -17.32 6.20 -11.18
N LEU A 456 -17.51 7.43 -10.71
CA LEU A 456 -17.87 8.59 -11.53
C LEU A 456 -16.71 9.57 -11.47
N ALA A 457 -16.20 9.99 -12.62
CA ALA A 457 -15.05 10.87 -12.70
C ALA A 457 -15.23 11.95 -13.77
N PHE A 458 -14.44 13.01 -13.61
CA PHE A 458 -14.43 14.21 -14.44
C PHE A 458 -12.99 14.68 -14.62
N GLU A 459 -12.74 15.42 -15.70
CA GLU A 459 -11.45 16.03 -15.97
C GLU A 459 -11.32 17.42 -15.35
N VAL A 460 -10.14 17.72 -14.82
CA VAL A 460 -9.65 19.10 -14.64
C VAL A 460 -8.45 19.37 -15.55
N PRO A 461 -8.57 20.25 -16.56
CA PRO A 461 -7.50 20.47 -17.52
C PRO A 461 -6.36 21.31 -16.96
N GLY A 462 -5.13 20.90 -17.23
CA GLY A 462 -3.90 21.63 -16.89
C GLY A 462 -3.03 21.00 -15.81
N GLY A 463 -3.53 19.98 -15.10
CA GLY A 463 -2.70 19.09 -14.27
C GLY A 463 -1.80 19.81 -13.25
N TRP A 464 -0.61 19.24 -13.02
CA TRP A 464 0.42 19.81 -12.15
C TRP A 464 0.93 21.17 -12.63
N LEU A 465 0.97 21.42 -13.94
CA LEU A 465 1.42 22.70 -14.49
C LEU A 465 0.45 23.86 -14.18
N LYS A 466 -0.83 23.57 -13.91
CA LYS A 466 -1.79 24.52 -13.32
C LYS A 466 -1.92 24.32 -11.81
N GLU A 467 -0.85 24.65 -11.11
CA GLU A 467 -0.68 24.36 -9.68
C GLU A 467 -1.84 24.83 -8.78
N LYS A 468 -2.40 26.02 -8.99
CA LYS A 468 -3.55 26.51 -8.19
C LYS A 468 -4.75 25.55 -8.27
N ASP A 469 -5.07 25.06 -9.47
CA ASP A 469 -6.17 24.13 -9.65
C ASP A 469 -5.80 22.74 -9.06
N ALA A 470 -4.55 22.28 -9.21
CA ALA A 470 -4.07 21.03 -8.61
C ALA A 470 -4.12 21.03 -7.07
N MET A 471 -3.71 22.14 -6.43
CA MET A 471 -3.81 22.30 -4.98
C MET A 471 -5.26 22.37 -4.52
N THR A 472 -6.11 23.08 -5.25
CA THR A 472 -7.55 23.14 -4.98
C THR A 472 -8.21 21.76 -5.10
N LEU A 473 -7.81 20.97 -6.10
CA LEU A 473 -8.27 19.59 -6.28
C LEU A 473 -7.85 18.68 -5.12
N THR A 474 -6.61 18.84 -4.65
CA THR A 474 -6.07 18.08 -3.52
C THR A 474 -6.87 18.39 -2.24
N VAL A 475 -7.14 19.68 -1.95
CA VAL A 475 -7.99 20.06 -0.82
C VAL A 475 -9.42 19.55 -0.99
N LEU A 476 -9.98 19.61 -2.20
CA LEU A 476 -11.30 19.07 -2.52
C LEU A 476 -11.37 17.54 -2.26
N GLN A 477 -10.34 16.78 -2.62
CA GLN A 477 -10.25 15.35 -2.33
C GLN A 477 -10.31 15.07 -0.82
N LEU A 478 -9.53 15.80 -0.01
CA LEU A 478 -9.56 15.63 1.45
C LEU A 478 -10.87 16.09 2.08
N LEU A 479 -11.48 17.15 1.55
CA LEU A 479 -12.76 17.67 2.00
C LEU A 479 -13.88 16.66 1.80
N MET A 480 -13.95 16.11 0.58
CA MET A 480 -14.90 15.07 0.23
C MET A 480 -14.61 13.80 1.03
N GLY A 481 -13.35 13.35 1.02
CA GLY A 481 -12.85 12.23 1.81
C GLY A 481 -13.64 10.94 1.60
N GLY A 482 -14.13 10.35 2.68
CA GLY A 482 -14.84 9.07 2.69
C GLY A 482 -13.99 7.93 3.26
N GLY A 483 -14.31 6.70 2.90
CA GLY A 483 -13.57 5.51 3.32
C GLY A 483 -14.37 4.22 3.16
N GLY A 484 -13.90 3.17 3.83
CA GLY A 484 -14.64 1.93 4.00
C GLY A 484 -15.39 1.90 5.34
N SER A 485 -16.60 1.36 5.35
CA SER A 485 -17.45 1.24 6.55
C SER A 485 -16.85 0.39 7.66
N PHE A 486 -15.83 -0.43 7.35
CA PHE A 486 -15.14 -1.32 8.28
C PHE A 486 -13.76 -0.82 8.75
N SER A 487 -13.39 0.42 8.46
CA SER A 487 -12.08 0.95 8.87
C SER A 487 -12.01 1.11 10.40
N ALA A 488 -11.31 0.19 11.07
CA ALA A 488 -11.18 0.13 12.53
C ALA A 488 -10.10 1.06 13.13
N GLY A 489 -9.66 2.09 12.39
CA GLY A 489 -8.66 3.04 12.89
C GLY A 489 -9.21 4.04 13.91
N GLY A 490 -8.32 4.77 14.59
CA GLY A 490 -8.68 5.84 15.53
C GLY A 490 -9.15 7.15 14.87
N PRO A 491 -9.39 8.21 15.66
CA PRO A 491 -9.61 9.56 15.16
C PRO A 491 -8.47 10.04 14.24
N GLY A 492 -8.78 10.92 13.28
CA GLY A 492 -7.80 11.46 12.32
C GLY A 492 -7.86 10.84 10.92
N LYS A 493 -8.47 9.65 10.76
CA LYS A 493 -8.61 8.96 9.46
C LYS A 493 -9.63 9.55 8.48
N GLY A 494 -10.10 10.79 8.72
CA GLY A 494 -11.12 11.42 7.86
C GLY A 494 -12.59 11.09 8.18
N MET A 495 -12.91 10.61 9.39
CA MET A 495 -14.29 10.28 9.81
C MET A 495 -15.27 11.46 9.77
N TYR A 496 -14.75 12.70 9.82
CA TYR A 496 -15.53 13.93 9.73
C TYR A 496 -15.50 14.55 8.33
N SER A 497 -15.03 13.83 7.31
CA SER A 497 -15.13 14.28 5.92
C SER A 497 -16.58 14.25 5.43
N ARG A 498 -16.88 15.04 4.40
CA ARG A 498 -18.25 15.24 3.90
C ARG A 498 -18.92 13.91 3.53
N LEU A 499 -18.25 13.08 2.74
CA LEU A 499 -18.79 11.80 2.29
C LEU A 499 -18.90 10.79 3.42
N TYR A 500 -17.97 10.79 4.38
CA TYR A 500 -18.06 9.88 5.53
C TYR A 500 -19.32 10.19 6.36
N LEU A 501 -19.57 11.47 6.66
CA LEU A 501 -20.71 11.88 7.47
C LEU A 501 -22.05 11.76 6.73
N ARG A 502 -22.12 12.20 5.47
CA ARG A 502 -23.37 12.25 4.70
C ARG A 502 -23.74 10.90 4.07
N VAL A 503 -22.75 10.06 3.78
CA VAL A 503 -22.97 8.81 3.05
C VAL A 503 -22.78 7.60 3.96
N LEU A 504 -21.58 7.38 4.49
CA LEU A 504 -21.28 6.14 5.24
C LEU A 504 -22.07 6.03 6.54
N ASN A 505 -22.34 7.14 7.24
CA ASN A 505 -23.18 7.12 8.44
C ASN A 505 -24.68 6.99 8.12
N ALA A 506 -25.12 7.42 6.94
CA ALA A 506 -26.53 7.48 6.57
C ALA A 506 -27.02 6.21 5.84
N TYR A 507 -26.15 5.59 5.04
CA TYR A 507 -26.50 4.48 4.15
C TYR A 507 -25.68 3.22 4.49
N PRO A 508 -26.19 2.33 5.36
CA PRO A 508 -25.46 1.13 5.78
C PRO A 508 -25.24 0.11 4.65
N GLN A 509 -25.98 0.21 3.54
CA GLN A 509 -25.82 -0.64 2.35
C GLN A 509 -24.53 -0.32 1.56
N ILE A 510 -23.90 0.83 1.83
CA ILE A 510 -22.66 1.24 1.18
C ILE A 510 -21.47 0.72 2.00
N HIS A 511 -20.65 -0.10 1.37
CA HIS A 511 -19.48 -0.75 2.00
C HIS A 511 -18.23 0.14 1.92
N ALA A 512 -18.07 0.86 0.82
CA ALA A 512 -17.02 1.84 0.63
C ALA A 512 -17.53 3.00 -0.23
N PHE A 513 -17.10 4.21 0.09
CA PHE A 513 -17.47 5.42 -0.64
C PHE A 513 -16.39 6.45 -0.41
N SER A 514 -15.65 6.84 -1.45
CA SER A 514 -14.50 7.72 -1.31
C SER A 514 -14.30 8.57 -2.55
N ALA A 515 -13.89 9.82 -2.34
CA ALA A 515 -13.36 10.65 -3.41
C ALA A 515 -11.91 10.26 -3.74
N PHE A 516 -11.52 10.39 -4.99
CA PHE A 516 -10.16 10.18 -5.47
C PHE A 516 -9.76 11.28 -6.43
N SER A 517 -8.44 11.49 -6.56
CA SER A 517 -7.88 12.32 -7.63
C SER A 517 -6.63 11.64 -8.23
N SER A 518 -6.35 11.93 -9.49
CA SER A 518 -5.14 11.49 -10.18
C SER A 518 -4.69 12.64 -11.07
N ILE A 519 -3.57 13.27 -10.72
CA ILE A 519 -3.08 14.49 -11.39
C ILE A 519 -1.82 14.13 -12.18
N TYR A 520 -1.82 14.55 -13.44
CA TYR A 520 -0.77 14.37 -14.45
C TYR A 520 -0.17 15.73 -14.81
N ASN A 521 0.85 15.80 -15.67
CA ASN A 521 1.49 17.07 -16.02
C ASN A 521 0.48 18.08 -16.58
N ASN A 522 -0.31 17.64 -17.57
CA ASN A 522 -1.21 18.50 -18.36
C ASN A 522 -2.71 18.26 -18.12
N THR A 523 -3.08 17.26 -17.32
CA THR A 523 -4.49 16.95 -17.04
C THR A 523 -4.65 16.34 -15.64
N GLY A 524 -5.88 16.15 -15.19
CA GLY A 524 -6.19 15.50 -13.93
C GLY A 524 -7.59 14.89 -13.94
N LEU A 525 -7.76 13.80 -13.22
CA LEU A 525 -9.05 13.18 -12.96
C LEU A 525 -9.44 13.37 -11.51
N PHE A 526 -10.72 13.63 -11.29
CA PHE A 526 -11.31 13.63 -9.96
C PHE A 526 -12.66 12.94 -10.00
N GLY A 527 -12.96 12.17 -8.97
CA GLY A 527 -14.18 11.40 -8.93
C GLY A 527 -14.54 10.82 -7.58
N ILE A 528 -15.64 10.10 -7.58
CA ILE A 528 -16.09 9.27 -6.45
C ILE A 528 -16.06 7.82 -6.90
N GLN A 529 -15.45 6.97 -6.08
CA GLN A 529 -15.56 5.52 -6.19
C GLN A 529 -16.40 4.96 -5.04
N ALA A 530 -17.20 3.94 -5.32
CA ALA A 530 -18.09 3.33 -4.36
C ALA A 530 -18.22 1.81 -4.56
N ALA A 531 -18.51 1.11 -3.46
CA ALA A 531 -18.85 -0.30 -3.41
C ALA A 531 -20.11 -0.47 -2.55
N THR A 532 -21.13 -1.13 -3.10
CA THR A 532 -22.43 -1.30 -2.44
C THR A 532 -23.10 -2.60 -2.88
N THR A 533 -24.21 -2.96 -2.23
CA THR A 533 -25.05 -4.07 -2.65
C THR A 533 -25.76 -3.76 -3.97
N SER A 534 -25.94 -4.77 -4.80
CA SER A 534 -26.40 -4.62 -6.19
C SER A 534 -27.82 -4.05 -6.33
N ASP A 535 -28.66 -4.24 -5.32
CA ASP A 535 -30.01 -3.69 -5.22
C ASP A 535 -30.01 -2.19 -4.90
N PHE A 536 -29.00 -1.71 -4.16
CA PHE A 536 -28.87 -0.30 -3.78
C PHE A 536 -28.03 0.52 -4.77
N ALA A 537 -27.36 -0.14 -5.72
CA ALA A 537 -26.43 0.50 -6.65
C ALA A 537 -27.02 1.71 -7.43
N PRO A 538 -28.26 1.68 -7.96
CA PRO A 538 -28.84 2.83 -8.65
C PRO A 538 -29.01 4.05 -7.73
N ARG A 539 -29.39 3.79 -6.47
CA ARG A 539 -29.54 4.82 -5.45
C ARG A 539 -28.17 5.36 -5.00
N ALA A 540 -27.15 4.51 -4.92
CA ALA A 540 -25.79 4.95 -4.61
C ALA A 540 -25.23 5.88 -5.70
N VAL A 541 -25.52 5.62 -6.99
CA VAL A 541 -25.18 6.54 -8.10
C VAL A 541 -25.89 7.88 -7.93
N GLU A 542 -27.17 7.89 -7.58
CA GLU A 542 -27.90 9.14 -7.26
C GLU A 542 -27.27 9.93 -6.12
N VAL A 543 -26.84 9.26 -5.06
CA VAL A 543 -26.15 9.90 -3.93
C VAL A 543 -24.82 10.50 -4.38
N ALA A 544 -24.04 9.78 -5.19
CA ALA A 544 -22.77 10.28 -5.73
C ALA A 544 -22.97 11.51 -6.63
N THR A 545 -23.93 11.47 -7.56
CA THR A 545 -24.29 12.63 -8.39
C THR A 545 -24.68 13.83 -7.51
N LYS A 546 -25.53 13.62 -6.49
CA LYS A 546 -25.97 14.70 -5.60
C LYS A 546 -24.81 15.33 -4.83
N GLU A 547 -23.89 14.55 -4.29
CA GLU A 547 -22.75 15.10 -3.55
C GLU A 547 -21.77 15.85 -4.46
N LEU A 548 -21.54 15.36 -5.69
CA LEU A 548 -20.72 16.04 -6.70
C LEU A 548 -21.34 17.37 -7.16
N THR A 549 -22.65 17.40 -7.42
CA THR A 549 -23.36 18.64 -7.77
C THR A 549 -23.43 19.59 -6.59
N ALA A 550 -23.63 19.08 -5.37
CA ALA A 550 -23.73 19.92 -4.18
C ALA A 550 -22.41 20.64 -3.88
N VAL A 551 -21.25 19.99 -3.98
CA VAL A 551 -19.96 20.67 -3.75
C VAL A 551 -19.64 21.75 -4.80
N ALA A 552 -20.26 21.66 -5.99
CA ALA A 552 -20.16 22.67 -7.04
C ALA A 552 -21.03 23.92 -6.80
N ASN A 553 -22.00 23.87 -5.88
CA ASN A 553 -22.84 25.03 -5.57
C ASN A 553 -22.16 25.95 -4.55
N PRO A 554 -22.00 27.25 -4.83
CA PRO A 554 -21.47 28.20 -3.86
C PRO A 554 -22.30 28.21 -2.57
N GLY A 555 -21.62 28.18 -1.41
CA GLY A 555 -22.27 28.18 -0.09
C GLY A 555 -22.55 26.78 0.49
N GLU A 556 -22.46 25.71 -0.29
CA GLU A 556 -22.65 24.32 0.22
C GLU A 556 -21.47 23.82 1.05
N VAL A 557 -20.29 24.42 0.88
CA VAL A 557 -19.10 24.11 1.67
C VAL A 557 -18.98 25.16 2.77
N ASP A 558 -19.22 24.72 4.01
CA ASP A 558 -19.06 25.60 5.17
C ASP A 558 -17.58 25.83 5.51
N ARG A 559 -17.31 26.90 6.25
CA ARG A 559 -15.95 27.29 6.66
C ARG A 559 -15.27 26.22 7.52
N VAL A 560 -16.02 25.52 8.37
CA VAL A 560 -15.46 24.52 9.30
C VAL A 560 -14.97 23.28 8.53
N GLN A 561 -15.70 22.86 7.50
CA GLN A 561 -15.30 21.80 6.58
C GLN A 561 -14.06 22.20 5.80
N LEU A 562 -14.05 23.42 5.24
CA LEU A 562 -12.91 23.91 4.47
C LEU A 562 -11.65 24.04 5.33
N ASP A 563 -11.76 24.69 6.49
CA ASP A 563 -10.62 24.88 7.40
C ASP A 563 -10.08 23.51 7.85
N ARG A 564 -10.95 22.55 8.18
CA ARG A 564 -10.53 21.17 8.50
C ARG A 564 -9.82 20.51 7.32
N ALA A 565 -10.34 20.63 6.09
CA ALA A 565 -9.73 20.04 4.91
C ALA A 565 -8.34 20.65 4.62
N LYS A 566 -8.20 21.97 4.72
CA LYS A 566 -6.93 22.68 4.56
C LYS A 566 -5.90 22.23 5.60
N GLN A 567 -6.28 22.17 6.88
CA GLN A 567 -5.37 21.70 7.94
C GLN A 567 -5.00 20.23 7.78
N LEU A 568 -5.95 19.37 7.40
CA LEU A 568 -5.69 17.97 7.11
C LEU A 568 -4.73 17.81 5.92
N THR A 569 -4.88 18.64 4.89
CA THR A 569 -4.01 18.64 3.71
C THR A 569 -2.59 19.03 4.12
N LYS A 570 -2.40 20.17 4.79
CA LYS A 570 -1.09 20.62 5.28
C LYS A 570 -0.43 19.58 6.20
N SER A 571 -1.21 18.99 7.11
CA SER A 571 -0.73 17.93 7.99
C SER A 571 -0.29 16.69 7.21
N ALA A 572 -1.05 16.26 6.20
CA ALA A 572 -0.70 15.10 5.38
C ALA A 572 0.60 15.33 4.62
N ILE A 573 0.79 16.53 4.05
CA ILE A 573 2.01 16.91 3.34
C ILE A 573 3.22 16.86 4.27
N LEU A 574 3.15 17.58 5.38
CA LEU A 574 4.28 17.69 6.30
C LEU A 574 4.67 16.34 6.91
N MET A 575 3.68 15.54 7.33
CA MET A 575 3.93 14.23 7.91
C MET A 575 4.48 13.23 6.89
N ASN A 576 4.08 13.33 5.61
CA ASN A 576 4.61 12.46 4.57
C ASN A 576 6.08 12.78 4.24
N LEU A 577 6.47 14.05 4.29
CA LEU A 577 7.85 14.49 4.04
C LEU A 577 8.85 14.07 5.13
N GLU A 578 8.38 13.55 6.27
CA GLU A 578 9.24 12.93 7.30
C GLU A 578 9.89 11.62 6.79
N SER A 579 9.21 10.91 5.88
CA SER A 579 9.73 9.69 5.28
C SER A 579 10.80 10.03 4.26
N ARG A 580 12.03 9.55 4.49
CA ARG A 580 13.17 9.78 3.58
C ARG A 580 12.91 9.32 2.14
N MET A 581 12.17 8.23 1.98
CA MET A 581 11.83 7.68 0.67
C MET A 581 10.88 8.64 -0.07
N VAL A 582 9.90 9.17 0.65
CA VAL A 582 8.93 10.14 0.10
C VAL A 582 9.61 11.46 -0.21
N ALA A 583 10.52 11.94 0.62
CA ALA A 583 11.27 13.17 0.36
C ALA A 583 12.22 13.03 -0.84
N SER A 584 12.89 11.89 -1.03
CA SER A 584 13.69 11.61 -2.24
C SER A 584 12.82 11.58 -3.50
N GLU A 585 11.64 10.95 -3.42
CA GLU A 585 10.63 10.92 -4.50
C GLU A 585 10.08 12.30 -4.82
N ASP A 586 9.77 13.11 -3.80
CA ASP A 586 9.32 14.49 -3.94
C ASP A 586 10.32 15.33 -4.74
N ILE A 587 11.61 15.28 -4.37
CA ILE A 587 12.69 15.97 -5.10
C ILE A 587 12.74 15.50 -6.56
N GLY A 588 12.77 14.18 -6.79
CA GLY A 588 12.90 13.59 -8.12
C GLY A 588 11.73 13.95 -9.04
N ARG A 589 10.50 13.79 -8.56
CA ARG A 589 9.28 14.07 -9.32
C ARG A 589 9.08 15.55 -9.60
N GLN A 590 9.32 16.42 -8.63
CA GLN A 590 9.22 17.87 -8.87
C GLN A 590 10.22 18.33 -9.93
N LEU A 591 11.43 17.76 -9.96
CA LEU A 591 12.42 18.06 -10.99
C LEU A 591 12.04 17.54 -12.38
N LEU A 592 11.33 16.41 -12.46
CA LEU A 592 10.77 15.93 -13.73
C LEU A 592 9.63 16.83 -14.22
N THR A 593 8.73 17.23 -13.33
CA THR A 593 7.52 17.99 -13.68
C THR A 593 7.78 19.49 -13.87
N TYR A 594 8.41 20.16 -12.90
CA TYR A 594 8.62 21.62 -12.89
C TYR A 594 10.02 22.03 -13.33
N GLY A 595 10.96 21.09 -13.33
CA GLY A 595 12.36 21.37 -13.62
C GLY A 595 13.16 21.89 -12.42
N GLU A 596 12.49 22.17 -11.29
CA GLU A 596 13.02 22.65 -10.02
C GLU A 596 12.28 21.98 -8.86
N ARG A 597 12.82 22.09 -7.63
CA ARG A 597 12.09 21.71 -6.42
C ARG A 597 11.49 22.96 -5.76
N LYS A 598 10.17 23.07 -5.79
CA LYS A 598 9.45 24.11 -5.08
C LYS A 598 9.47 23.81 -3.57
N PRO A 599 9.74 24.82 -2.72
CA PRO A 599 9.82 24.61 -1.28
C PRO A 599 8.44 24.28 -0.70
N VAL A 600 8.39 23.54 0.42
CA VAL A 600 7.12 23.10 1.01
C VAL A 600 6.22 24.28 1.39
N GLU A 601 6.82 25.40 1.82
CA GLU A 601 6.13 26.64 2.18
C GLU A 601 5.30 27.22 1.03
N HIS A 602 5.73 26.98 -0.22
CA HIS A 602 5.01 27.38 -1.41
C HIS A 602 3.64 26.68 -1.48
N PHE A 603 3.62 25.36 -1.31
CA PHE A 603 2.39 24.58 -1.28
C PHE A 603 1.52 24.89 -0.07
N LEU A 604 2.11 25.11 1.11
CA LEU A 604 1.36 25.50 2.31
C LEU A 604 0.64 26.84 2.12
N LYS A 605 1.31 27.84 1.53
CA LYS A 605 0.71 29.14 1.19
C LYS A 605 -0.40 28.99 0.15
N ALA A 606 -0.18 28.17 -0.88
CA ALA A 606 -1.20 27.88 -1.88
C ALA A 606 -2.45 27.27 -1.24
N ILE A 607 -2.27 26.31 -0.31
CA ILE A 607 -3.38 25.71 0.43
C ILE A 607 -4.10 26.73 1.30
N ASP A 608 -3.36 27.57 2.02
CA ASP A 608 -3.93 28.59 2.90
C ASP A 608 -4.72 29.67 2.14
N ALA A 609 -4.36 29.94 0.88
CA ALA A 609 -5.07 30.88 0.02
C ALA A 609 -6.41 30.33 -0.53
N ILE A 610 -6.66 29.01 -0.46
CA ILE A 610 -7.89 28.42 -1.01
C ILE A 610 -9.12 28.88 -0.22
N SER A 611 -10.11 29.38 -0.96
CA SER A 611 -11.42 29.78 -0.47
C SER A 611 -12.52 28.78 -0.86
N ALA A 612 -13.70 28.89 -0.22
CA ALA A 612 -14.86 28.08 -0.59
C ALA A 612 -15.33 28.36 -2.03
N ASN A 613 -15.11 29.57 -2.54
CA ASN A 613 -15.41 29.92 -3.92
C ASN A 613 -14.45 29.26 -4.91
N ASP A 614 -13.17 29.11 -4.56
CA ASP A 614 -12.22 28.36 -5.39
C ASP A 614 -12.64 26.88 -5.48
N ILE A 615 -13.07 26.28 -4.36
CA ILE A 615 -13.60 24.90 -4.33
C ILE A 615 -14.82 24.76 -5.23
N ALA A 616 -15.82 25.65 -5.08
CA ALA A 616 -17.02 25.63 -5.91
C ALA A 616 -16.68 25.83 -7.40
N SER A 617 -15.76 26.75 -7.72
CA SER A 617 -15.30 27.02 -9.09
C SER A 617 -14.64 25.80 -9.72
N VAL A 618 -13.71 25.13 -9.02
CA VAL A 618 -13.07 23.90 -9.52
C VAL A 618 -14.08 22.77 -9.65
N ALA A 619 -14.98 22.61 -8.68
CA ALA A 619 -16.06 21.62 -8.77
C ALA A 619 -17.01 21.88 -9.95
N GLN A 620 -17.31 23.14 -10.27
CA GLN A 620 -18.08 23.52 -11.45
C GLN A 620 -17.33 23.19 -12.75
N LYS A 621 -16.03 23.50 -12.83
CA LYS A 621 -15.20 23.12 -13.98
C LYS A 621 -15.22 21.60 -14.19
N LEU A 622 -15.06 20.82 -13.11
CA LEU A 622 -15.12 19.36 -13.16
C LEU A 622 -16.43 18.87 -13.77
N ILE A 623 -17.59 19.22 -13.17
CA ILE A 623 -18.89 18.72 -13.64
C ILE A 623 -19.32 19.29 -15.01
N SER A 624 -18.61 20.30 -15.54
CA SER A 624 -18.81 20.81 -16.90
C SER A 624 -18.10 19.98 -17.97
N SER A 625 -17.15 19.14 -17.57
CA SER A 625 -16.52 18.17 -18.47
C SER A 625 -17.44 16.96 -18.69
N PRO A 626 -17.31 16.24 -19.83
CA PRO A 626 -18.06 15.01 -20.06
C PRO A 626 -17.89 14.01 -18.89
N LEU A 627 -18.97 13.31 -18.51
CA LEU A 627 -18.90 12.30 -17.45
C LEU A 627 -18.03 11.11 -17.89
N THR A 628 -17.19 10.59 -17.01
CA THR A 628 -16.68 9.22 -17.10
C THR A 628 -17.34 8.33 -16.05
N MET A 629 -17.90 7.22 -16.49
CA MET A 629 -18.50 6.20 -15.62
C MET A 629 -17.79 4.87 -15.84
N ALA A 630 -17.36 4.24 -14.75
CA ALA A 630 -16.85 2.86 -14.79
C ALA A 630 -17.61 2.03 -13.76
N SER A 631 -17.95 0.78 -14.10
CA SER A 631 -18.67 -0.11 -13.21
C SER A 631 -18.25 -1.57 -13.38
N CYS A 632 -18.24 -2.31 -12.28
CA CYS A 632 -17.89 -3.72 -12.21
C CYS A 632 -18.77 -4.44 -11.17
N GLY A 633 -19.20 -5.68 -11.47
CA GLY A 633 -20.09 -6.46 -10.61
C GLY A 633 -21.46 -6.65 -11.24
N ASP A 634 -22.54 -6.54 -10.45
CA ASP A 634 -23.91 -6.68 -10.95
C ASP A 634 -24.41 -5.38 -11.62
N VAL A 635 -23.85 -5.06 -12.78
CA VAL A 635 -24.03 -3.76 -13.45
C VAL A 635 -25.35 -3.61 -14.20
N LEU A 636 -26.14 -4.68 -14.35
CA LEU A 636 -27.41 -4.67 -15.09
C LEU A 636 -28.48 -3.77 -14.45
N SER A 637 -28.42 -3.56 -13.13
CA SER A 637 -29.35 -2.68 -12.43
C SER A 637 -28.98 -1.20 -12.53
N LEU A 638 -27.74 -0.88 -12.94
CA LEU A 638 -27.25 0.50 -12.96
C LEU A 638 -27.96 1.35 -14.03
N PRO A 639 -28.24 2.64 -13.73
CA PRO A 639 -28.78 3.56 -14.72
C PRO A 639 -27.87 3.65 -15.95
N THR A 640 -28.44 3.98 -17.11
CA THR A 640 -27.67 4.21 -18.34
C THR A 640 -26.76 5.42 -18.20
N TYR A 641 -25.67 5.45 -18.98
CA TYR A 641 -24.74 6.58 -19.00
C TYR A 641 -25.46 7.92 -19.21
N ASP A 642 -26.33 8.00 -20.23
CA ASP A 642 -27.06 9.23 -20.56
C ASP A 642 -27.98 9.69 -19.41
N ALA A 643 -28.61 8.74 -18.70
CA ALA A 643 -29.47 9.03 -17.55
C ALA A 643 -28.67 9.58 -16.35
N VAL A 644 -27.39 9.23 -16.21
CA VAL A 644 -26.51 9.79 -15.17
C VAL A 644 -25.89 11.11 -15.64
N SER A 645 -25.37 11.16 -16.87
CA SER A 645 -24.71 12.32 -17.46
C SER A 645 -25.65 13.52 -17.55
N SER A 646 -26.92 13.31 -17.94
CA SER A 646 -27.94 14.36 -17.99
C SER A 646 -28.15 15.09 -16.67
N ARG A 647 -27.89 14.45 -15.52
CA ARG A 647 -28.05 15.05 -14.18
C ARG A 647 -26.99 16.12 -13.86
N PHE A 648 -25.86 16.12 -14.57
CA PHE A 648 -24.81 17.13 -14.44
C PHE A 648 -25.02 18.31 -15.40
N HIS A 649 -25.70 18.07 -16.53
CA HIS A 649 -25.96 19.05 -17.57
C HIS A 649 -27.34 19.72 -17.47
N SER A 650 -28.27 19.14 -16.71
CA SER A 650 -29.58 19.73 -16.43
C SER A 650 -29.43 20.94 -15.49
N LYS A 651 -29.27 22.13 -16.06
CA LYS A 651 -29.56 23.41 -15.41
C LYS A 651 -30.75 24.07 -16.09
#